data_AF-A0A165TS73-F1
#
_entry.id   AF-A0A165TS73-F1
#
_cell.length_a   1.000
_cell.length_b   1.000
_cell.length_c   1.000
_cell.angle_alpha   90.00
_cell.angle_beta   90.00
_cell.angle_gamma   90.00
#
_symmetry.space_group_name_H-M   'P 1'
#
loop_
_entity.id
_entity.type
_entity.pdbx_description
1 polymer ?
#
loop_
_entity_poly.entity_id
_entity_poly.type
_entity_poly.pdbx_seq_one_letter_code
_entity_poly.pdbx_strand_id
1 'polypeptide(L)'
;MRRVSQAPQTTSTGARSSLSRTSDFSREVHVALPHTDDCEKGTVPEDELVECSKSKGGTASLAETASLSISPSMMEDEDSREGSIKMEFDFDAIEEEDSPFPEVRASVSNIDDPDMPAMTIRMWIVGLALCMVGGAMNVFFNFRYPAPTVVPMVLLLVSYPIGKLLAFSLPITTYRLPRWLGSYEFSLNPGPWNIKEHVLVYVMANVAVGPPYALNAIVVSEVFYHMKLGFWFNLVFVLATQLTGFGLAGLCRRFLVWPASMVWPQNLVACTLLNTLHAEDDEGSGGISRYRFFMYILAGAFLFFFLPGFLFTGLSVFSWLCWILPNNVPVNQLFGVYTGLGMSVVTFDWSQITWIGSPLVIPWWAEVHIFGGFVLFFWILTPILYYTNTWKLAYFPISANEPYDQYGNEYNVSRVLQADDNFNLTAYEEYSPLYLPATYAVTYLLAFALTTCVIVHTILYHGRSLLNGIKRIRIEKDDIHAKLMRNYPEVPDWWYMTAFVLFFSLAIVAVEVWHTGVPVWALVLSVLLPIIYVLPSGFIYAMTGQGITLNLLAQIIPGTLLPGNPLANMVFKAYSVQTLTEATSFVQDLKLGHYIKVPPRATFLAQAVATILAAFVQVAVKQWMFDNIPDICDANQASQLICPHNQVFYTASAVWGLIGPSRQFGTGAIYHPQLFAIIVGAILPVPFWLWQRRYPNSWVKFVNTPVILNGVSGIPPATGINYSSWFAVGFLFQYLIRRWNFAWWSKFNYITSAALDSGTAISLIFIFFTLQFPKNGNIQLRWWGNDVWKNTADYNHATLRQAMS
;
A
#
# COMPACT_ATOMS: atom_id res chain seq x y z
N MET A 1 -47.09 -42.93 36.86
CA MET A 1 -47.55 -42.71 38.25
C MET A 1 -47.77 -41.20 38.42
N ARG A 2 -48.98 -40.70 38.15
CA ARG A 2 -50.09 -40.39 39.08
C ARG A 2 -49.90 -39.11 39.93
N ARG A 3 -50.72 -38.10 39.57
CA ARG A 3 -51.44 -37.07 40.37
C ARG A 3 -50.60 -35.93 40.96
N VAL A 4 -50.82 -34.65 40.62
CA VAL A 4 -52.03 -33.77 40.74
C VAL A 4 -52.35 -33.39 42.19
N SER A 5 -52.56 -32.07 42.40
CA SER A 5 -53.30 -31.38 43.49
C SER A 5 -52.39 -30.41 44.28
N GLN A 6 -52.69 -29.14 44.59
CA GLN A 6 -53.87 -28.26 44.45
C GLN A 6 -53.41 -26.83 44.80
N ALA A 7 -54.04 -25.81 44.20
CA ALA A 7 -54.04 -24.42 44.68
C ALA A 7 -54.99 -24.27 45.89
N PRO A 8 -54.97 -23.16 46.68
CA PRO A 8 -55.63 -21.92 46.23
C PRO A 8 -54.99 -20.59 46.71
N GLN A 9 -55.54 -19.51 46.14
CA GLN A 9 -55.27 -18.08 46.31
C GLN A 9 -55.55 -17.53 47.72
N THR A 10 -54.84 -16.47 48.13
CA THR A 10 -55.41 -15.21 48.68
C THR A 10 -54.36 -14.08 48.72
N THR A 11 -54.89 -12.87 48.64
CA THR A 11 -54.32 -11.52 48.43
C THR A 11 -53.58 -10.88 49.61
N SER A 12 -52.52 -10.09 49.36
CA SER A 12 -52.47 -8.62 49.61
C SER A 12 -51.03 -8.06 49.71
N THR A 13 -50.83 -6.94 49.01
CA THR A 13 -49.98 -5.76 49.30
C THR A 13 -48.53 -5.90 49.83
N GLY A 14 -47.57 -5.31 49.11
CA GLY A 14 -46.31 -4.85 49.72
C GLY A 14 -45.17 -4.70 48.70
N ALA A 15 -44.71 -3.47 48.50
CA ALA A 15 -43.67 -3.10 47.54
C ALA A 15 -42.23 -3.30 48.05
N ARG A 16 -41.32 -3.44 47.07
CA ARG A 16 -39.87 -3.13 47.04
C ARG A 16 -38.81 -4.21 47.34
N SER A 17 -37.80 -4.13 46.45
CA SER A 17 -36.36 -4.46 46.53
C SER A 17 -35.94 -5.93 46.58
N SER A 18 -35.55 -6.46 45.41
CA SER A 18 -34.71 -7.64 45.24
C SER A 18 -33.22 -7.25 45.26
N LEU A 19 -32.50 -7.76 46.25
CA LEU A 19 -31.05 -7.92 46.27
C LEU A 19 -30.63 -8.97 45.22
N SER A 20 -29.59 -8.70 44.43
CA SER A 20 -28.79 -9.75 43.79
C SER A 20 -27.32 -9.57 44.13
N ARG A 21 -26.75 -10.61 44.73
CA ARG A 21 -25.35 -10.77 45.12
C ARG A 21 -24.41 -10.65 43.92
N THR A 22 -23.41 -9.79 44.02
CA THR A 22 -22.17 -9.83 43.22
C THR A 22 -21.07 -10.44 44.09
N SER A 23 -20.33 -11.38 43.51
CA SER A 23 -19.09 -11.93 44.07
C SER A 23 -17.92 -11.16 43.46
N ASP A 24 -17.23 -10.41 44.32
CA ASP A 24 -16.03 -9.62 44.03
C ASP A 24 -14.84 -10.47 43.58
N PHE A 25 -14.17 -10.02 42.53
CA PHE A 25 -12.71 -10.13 42.38
C PHE A 25 -12.22 -9.00 41.46
N SER A 26 -12.19 -7.78 41.99
CA SER A 26 -11.43 -6.65 41.43
C SER A 26 -10.59 -6.04 42.55
N ARG A 27 -9.26 -6.07 42.40
CA ARG A 27 -8.34 -5.30 43.24
C ARG A 27 -8.33 -3.86 42.71
N GLU A 28 -9.05 -2.97 43.37
CA GLU A 28 -8.91 -1.53 43.18
C GLU A 28 -7.61 -1.06 43.85
N VAL A 29 -6.79 -0.33 43.10
CA VAL A 29 -5.69 0.49 43.63
C VAL A 29 -6.26 1.90 43.77
N HIS A 30 -6.51 2.33 45.01
CA HIS A 30 -6.88 3.72 45.27
C HIS A 30 -5.66 4.63 45.07
N VAL A 31 -5.70 5.46 44.02
CA VAL A 31 -4.86 6.65 43.92
C VAL A 31 -5.72 7.82 44.39
N ALA A 32 -5.42 8.34 45.58
CA ALA A 32 -6.04 9.56 46.10
C ALA A 32 -5.39 10.76 45.40
N LEU A 33 -6.18 11.53 44.65
CA LEU A 33 -5.81 12.86 44.20
C LEU A 33 -5.99 13.83 45.38
N PRO A 34 -5.02 14.73 45.68
CA PRO A 34 -5.20 15.70 46.75
C PRO A 34 -6.26 16.74 46.35
N HIS A 35 -7.23 16.94 47.24
CA HIS A 35 -8.18 18.04 47.14
C HIS A 35 -7.44 19.38 47.23
N THR A 36 -7.70 20.26 46.26
CA THR A 36 -7.36 21.68 46.30
C THR A 36 -8.21 22.36 47.38
N ASP A 37 -7.76 22.36 48.64
CA ASP A 37 -8.26 23.29 49.66
C ASP A 37 -7.33 23.48 50.90
N ASP A 38 -6.16 22.84 50.98
CA ASP A 38 -5.27 22.96 52.16
C ASP A 38 -3.97 23.77 51.89
N CYS A 39 -4.07 24.90 51.19
CA CYS A 39 -2.97 25.88 51.05
C CYS A 39 -3.15 27.14 51.92
N GLU A 40 -4.09 27.11 52.88
CA GLU A 40 -4.23 28.14 53.92
C GLU A 40 -4.30 27.46 55.29
N LYS A 41 -3.13 27.11 55.84
CA LYS A 41 -2.78 27.18 57.29
C LYS A 41 -1.46 26.45 57.46
N GLY A 42 -0.39 27.22 57.59
CA GLY A 42 0.94 26.70 57.80
C GLY A 42 1.08 25.99 59.16
N THR A 43 1.72 24.82 59.14
CA THR A 43 2.63 24.30 60.18
C THR A 43 3.09 22.88 59.80
N VAL A 44 4.22 22.72 59.08
CA VAL A 44 5.08 21.51 59.09
C VAL A 44 6.55 21.94 58.79
N PRO A 45 7.58 21.32 59.40
CA PRO A 45 8.94 21.86 59.53
C PRO A 45 9.84 21.78 58.28
N GLU A 46 10.89 22.60 58.29
CA GLU A 46 12.00 22.64 57.33
C GLU A 46 12.71 21.29 57.21
N ASP A 47 12.56 20.59 56.08
CA ASP A 47 13.57 19.73 55.45
C ASP A 47 12.99 19.15 54.14
N GLU A 48 12.73 20.02 53.15
CA GLU A 48 12.61 19.66 51.72
C GLU A 48 12.47 20.96 50.90
N LEU A 49 13.61 21.62 50.66
CA LEU A 49 13.75 22.70 49.68
C LEU A 49 14.23 22.11 48.35
N VAL A 50 13.74 22.69 47.25
CA VAL A 50 14.14 22.64 45.81
C VAL A 50 12.90 22.25 44.99
N GLU A 51 12.31 23.04 44.10
CA GLU A 51 12.68 24.27 43.40
C GLU A 51 11.37 24.87 42.83
N CYS A 52 11.07 26.16 43.05
CA CYS A 52 10.01 26.86 42.33
C CYS A 52 10.50 28.28 42.01
N SER A 53 11.14 28.44 40.85
CA SER A 53 11.73 29.71 40.44
C SER A 53 10.68 30.68 39.90
N LYS A 54 10.61 31.85 40.54
CA LYS A 54 9.91 33.05 40.08
C LYS A 54 10.58 33.62 38.82
N SER A 55 9.78 33.97 37.80
CA SER A 55 10.21 34.86 36.72
C SER A 55 9.53 36.23 36.88
N LYS A 56 10.36 37.25 37.16
CA LYS A 56 10.06 38.68 37.00
C LYS A 56 10.54 39.13 35.63
N GLY A 57 9.74 39.93 34.94
CA GLY A 57 10.15 40.83 33.85
C GLY A 57 8.94 41.70 33.49
N GLY A 58 8.98 43.03 33.46
CA GLY A 58 10.08 43.94 33.14
C GLY A 58 9.60 44.79 31.96
N THR A 59 9.00 45.94 32.25
CA THR A 59 8.51 46.94 31.31
C THR A 59 9.66 47.76 30.69
N ALA A 60 9.66 47.95 29.37
CA ALA A 60 10.31 49.09 28.69
C ALA A 60 9.73 49.29 27.27
N SER A 61 9.57 50.56 26.90
CA SER A 61 8.84 51.15 25.77
C SER A 61 9.56 51.16 24.42
N LEU A 62 8.80 51.38 23.32
CA LEU A 62 9.00 52.34 22.20
C LEU A 62 8.13 51.85 20.99
N ALA A 63 6.96 52.43 20.74
CA ALA A 63 6.69 53.55 19.82
C ALA A 63 7.00 53.23 18.33
N GLU A 64 5.97 53.11 17.47
CA GLU A 64 5.56 54.15 16.50
C GLU A 64 4.51 53.67 15.45
N THR A 65 3.47 54.51 15.29
CA THR A 65 2.63 54.83 14.09
C THR A 65 1.82 53.72 13.38
N ALA A 66 0.48 53.71 13.51
CA ALA A 66 -0.54 54.48 12.74
C ALA A 66 -1.08 53.64 11.54
N SER A 67 -2.38 53.51 11.25
CA SER A 67 -3.46 54.50 11.24
C SER A 67 -4.87 53.87 11.11
N LEU A 68 -5.83 54.47 11.82
CA LEU A 68 -7.26 54.72 11.52
C LEU A 68 -8.07 53.75 10.63
N SER A 69 -9.26 53.32 11.13
CA SER A 69 -10.51 54.11 10.99
C SER A 69 -11.74 53.32 11.48
N ILE A 70 -12.41 53.74 12.57
CA ILE A 70 -13.87 53.56 12.76
C ILE A 70 -14.42 54.78 13.51
N SER A 71 -15.45 55.39 12.92
CA SER A 71 -16.25 56.51 13.46
C SER A 71 -17.57 56.00 14.10
N PRO A 72 -18.27 56.82 14.92
CA PRO A 72 -18.95 56.39 16.15
C PRO A 72 -20.49 56.47 16.12
N SER A 73 -21.15 55.82 17.09
CA SER A 73 -22.44 56.23 17.69
C SER A 73 -22.76 55.31 18.89
N MET A 74 -22.64 55.78 20.14
CA MET A 74 -23.66 56.42 21.00
C MET A 74 -24.52 55.48 21.87
N MET A 75 -24.33 55.67 23.18
CA MET A 75 -25.32 55.70 24.28
C MET A 75 -25.96 54.39 24.73
N GLU A 76 -25.55 53.88 25.91
CA GLU A 76 -26.18 54.07 27.23
C GLU A 76 -27.41 53.18 27.40
N ASP A 77 -27.25 52.12 28.18
CA ASP A 77 -28.19 51.71 29.24
C ASP A 77 -27.53 50.60 30.09
N GLU A 78 -27.20 50.96 31.33
CA GLU A 78 -27.01 50.00 32.43
C GLU A 78 -28.41 49.56 32.90
N ASP A 79 -28.76 48.28 32.76
CA ASP A 79 -29.21 47.47 33.90
C ASP A 79 -29.44 45.99 33.54
N SER A 80 -29.40 45.17 34.59
CA SER A 80 -29.82 43.76 34.70
C SER A 80 -28.77 42.65 34.46
N ARG A 81 -28.49 41.97 35.58
CA ARG A 81 -27.77 40.72 35.73
C ARG A 81 -28.49 39.58 35.02
N GLU A 82 -27.86 39.02 33.99
CA GLU A 82 -27.88 37.59 33.70
C GLU A 82 -26.49 37.20 33.20
N GLY A 83 -25.72 36.54 34.06
CA GLY A 83 -24.42 35.98 33.71
C GLY A 83 -24.59 34.79 32.77
N SER A 84 -24.87 35.04 31.49
CA SER A 84 -24.58 34.04 30.48
C SER A 84 -23.07 33.98 30.35
N ILE A 85 -22.48 32.89 30.85
CA ILE A 85 -21.13 32.50 30.48
C ILE A 85 -21.20 32.22 28.98
N LYS A 86 -20.87 33.22 28.16
CA LYS A 86 -20.43 32.95 26.79
C LYS A 86 -19.15 32.13 26.94
N MET A 87 -19.27 30.80 26.92
CA MET A 87 -18.17 29.97 26.48
C MET A 87 -17.89 30.40 25.05
N GLU A 88 -16.94 31.33 24.87
CA GLU A 88 -16.18 31.38 23.64
C GLU A 88 -15.56 30.00 23.50
N PHE A 89 -16.19 29.17 22.67
CA PHE A 89 -15.62 27.91 22.22
C PHE A 89 -14.36 28.29 21.46
N ASP A 90 -13.22 28.19 22.13
CA ASP A 90 -11.93 28.47 21.53
C ASP A 90 -11.60 27.32 20.56
N PHE A 91 -12.04 27.49 19.30
CA PHE A 91 -11.77 26.53 18.24
C PHE A 91 -10.26 26.31 18.04
N ASP A 92 -9.43 27.30 18.38
CA ASP A 92 -7.97 27.20 18.28
C ASP A 92 -7.41 26.21 19.31
N ALA A 93 -8.00 26.12 20.52
CA ALA A 93 -7.58 25.15 21.53
C ALA A 93 -7.91 23.69 21.14
N ILE A 94 -9.06 23.46 20.49
CA ILE A 94 -9.44 22.13 19.97
C ILE A 94 -8.58 21.73 18.77
N GLU A 95 -8.20 22.69 17.92
CA GLU A 95 -7.22 22.45 16.84
C GLU A 95 -5.80 22.19 17.37
N GLU A 96 -5.47 22.59 18.61
CA GLU A 96 -4.17 22.29 19.22
C GLU A 96 -4.08 20.90 19.87
N GLU A 97 -5.21 20.31 20.25
CA GLU A 97 -5.33 18.99 20.89
C GLU A 97 -5.64 17.84 19.91
N ASP A 98 -5.99 18.15 18.66
CA ASP A 98 -6.38 17.13 17.67
C ASP A 98 -5.78 17.36 16.27
N SER A 99 -5.84 16.36 15.41
CA SER A 99 -5.30 16.46 14.03
C SER A 99 -6.19 17.36 13.15
N PRO A 100 -5.62 18.21 12.27
CA PRO A 100 -6.41 19.02 11.35
C PRO A 100 -7.21 18.19 10.33
N PHE A 101 -6.82 16.93 10.10
CA PHE A 101 -7.48 16.04 9.14
C PHE A 101 -8.51 15.14 9.84
N PRO A 102 -9.82 15.27 9.51
CA PRO A 102 -10.86 14.46 10.13
C PRO A 102 -10.65 12.95 10.03
N GLU A 103 -10.04 12.49 8.94
CA GLU A 103 -9.71 11.09 8.71
C GLU A 103 -8.68 10.56 9.71
N VAL A 104 -7.71 11.39 10.08
CA VAL A 104 -6.69 11.05 11.08
C VAL A 104 -7.32 11.03 12.46
N ARG A 105 -8.12 12.05 12.82
CA ARG A 105 -8.84 12.11 14.10
C ARG A 105 -9.73 10.90 14.37
N ALA A 106 -10.40 10.40 13.33
CA ALA A 106 -11.27 9.24 13.45
C ALA A 106 -10.52 7.92 13.73
N SER A 107 -9.26 7.86 13.30
CA SER A 107 -8.48 6.62 13.17
C SER A 107 -7.33 6.52 14.17
N VAL A 108 -6.81 7.64 14.65
CA VAL A 108 -5.58 7.75 15.43
C VAL A 108 -5.86 8.41 16.78
N SER A 109 -5.42 7.77 17.87
CA SER A 109 -5.54 8.34 19.22
C SER A 109 -4.64 9.57 19.40
N ASN A 110 -5.16 10.58 20.10
CA ASN A 110 -4.42 11.78 20.50
C ASN A 110 -3.71 11.64 21.86
N ILE A 111 -3.69 10.44 22.44
CA ILE A 111 -3.02 10.14 23.72
C ILE A 111 -1.89 9.13 23.49
N ASP A 112 -0.82 9.23 24.28
CA ASP A 112 0.30 8.29 24.28
C ASP A 112 0.85 8.06 25.70
N ASP A 113 1.31 6.84 25.96
CA ASP A 113 2.04 6.44 27.17
C ASP A 113 3.49 6.08 26.80
N PRO A 114 4.47 6.95 27.10
CA PRO A 114 5.89 6.72 26.80
C PRO A 114 6.52 5.49 27.46
N ASP A 115 5.98 5.02 28.58
CA ASP A 115 6.55 3.91 29.36
C ASP A 115 6.07 2.54 28.86
N MET A 116 5.11 2.52 27.94
CA MET A 116 4.57 1.30 27.36
C MET A 116 5.66 0.52 26.58
N PRO A 117 5.92 -0.77 26.91
CA PRO A 117 7.01 -1.52 26.31
C PRO A 117 6.74 -1.88 24.85
N ALA A 118 7.62 -1.49 23.93
CA ALA A 118 7.47 -1.79 22.50
C ALA A 118 8.30 -3.02 22.06
N MET A 119 9.60 -3.07 22.41
CA MET A 119 10.53 -4.10 21.95
C MET A 119 10.64 -5.29 22.91
N THR A 120 9.58 -6.09 23.02
CA THR A 120 9.57 -7.26 23.90
C THR A 120 10.02 -8.54 23.19
N ILE A 121 10.41 -9.56 23.95
CA ILE A 121 10.79 -10.87 23.40
C ILE A 121 9.61 -11.53 22.68
N ARG A 122 8.39 -11.43 23.22
CA ARG A 122 7.18 -11.98 22.59
C ARG A 122 6.88 -11.29 21.25
N MET A 123 7.07 -9.97 21.15
CA MET A 123 6.93 -9.24 19.89
C MET A 123 7.89 -9.80 18.83
N TRP A 124 9.18 -9.99 19.18
CA TRP A 124 10.16 -10.57 18.27
C TRP A 124 9.83 -12.00 17.84
N ILE A 125 9.41 -12.87 18.76
CA ILE A 125 9.06 -14.25 18.44
C ILE A 125 7.88 -14.29 17.47
N VAL A 126 6.80 -13.56 17.77
CA VAL A 126 5.60 -13.54 16.94
C VAL A 126 5.89 -12.88 15.58
N GLY A 127 6.56 -11.73 15.60
CA GLY A 127 6.96 -11.00 14.39
C GLY A 127 7.80 -11.84 13.45
N LEU A 128 8.92 -12.40 13.93
CA LEU A 128 9.83 -13.19 13.08
C LEU A 128 9.16 -14.48 12.56
N ALA A 129 8.33 -15.14 13.38
CA ALA A 129 7.61 -16.33 12.94
C ALA A 129 6.59 -16.00 11.84
N LEU A 130 5.80 -14.94 11.99
CA LEU A 130 4.82 -14.53 10.98
C LEU A 130 5.50 -13.99 9.71
N CYS A 131 6.64 -13.31 9.82
CA CYS A 131 7.46 -12.92 8.66
C CYS A 131 7.94 -14.14 7.88
N MET A 132 8.46 -15.15 8.58
CA MET A 132 8.96 -16.36 7.95
C MET A 132 7.83 -17.10 7.21
N VAL A 133 6.68 -17.30 7.87
CA VAL A 133 5.55 -18.02 7.27
C VAL A 133 4.92 -17.21 6.13
N GLY A 134 4.62 -15.92 6.36
CA GLY A 134 3.99 -15.05 5.37
C GLY A 134 4.86 -14.86 4.13
N GLY A 135 6.16 -14.60 4.32
CA GLY A 135 7.11 -14.44 3.22
C GLY A 135 7.30 -15.74 2.41
N ALA A 136 7.39 -16.89 3.08
CA ALA A 136 7.48 -18.18 2.40
C ALA A 136 6.23 -18.51 1.58
N MET A 137 5.04 -18.32 2.17
CA MET A 137 3.76 -18.56 1.50
C MET A 137 3.61 -17.70 0.24
N ASN A 138 3.89 -16.40 0.34
CA ASN A 138 3.72 -15.50 -0.79
C ASN A 138 4.73 -15.73 -1.92
N VAL A 139 5.96 -16.16 -1.63
CA VAL A 139 6.89 -16.60 -2.69
C VAL A 139 6.38 -17.85 -3.39
N PHE A 140 5.88 -18.84 -2.63
CA PHE A 140 5.28 -20.04 -3.22
C PHE A 140 4.08 -19.68 -4.12
N PHE A 141 3.18 -18.82 -3.63
CA PHE A 141 2.01 -18.42 -4.40
C PHE A 141 2.33 -17.53 -5.59
N ASN A 142 3.40 -16.74 -5.55
CA ASN A 142 3.82 -15.88 -6.66
C ASN A 142 4.08 -16.67 -7.96
N PHE A 143 4.56 -17.91 -7.85
CA PHE A 143 4.82 -18.79 -8.99
C PHE A 143 3.58 -19.56 -9.47
N ARG A 144 2.46 -19.52 -8.75
CA ARG A 144 1.23 -20.27 -9.06
C ARG A 144 0.22 -19.41 -9.82
N TYR A 145 -0.64 -20.03 -10.63
CA TYR A 145 -1.84 -19.40 -11.17
C TYR A 145 -3.09 -20.29 -10.98
N PRO A 146 -4.22 -19.76 -10.49
CA PRO A 146 -4.38 -18.49 -9.80
C PRO A 146 -3.63 -18.47 -8.45
N ALA A 147 -3.09 -17.31 -8.05
CA ALA A 147 -2.32 -17.15 -6.82
C ALA A 147 -3.18 -16.56 -5.68
N PRO A 148 -3.30 -17.24 -4.53
CA PRO A 148 -3.71 -16.56 -3.30
C PRO A 148 -2.61 -15.63 -2.79
N THR A 149 -2.96 -14.51 -2.15
CA THR A 149 -1.98 -13.60 -1.53
C THR A 149 -2.31 -13.40 -0.07
N VAL A 150 -1.31 -13.64 0.80
CA VAL A 150 -1.41 -13.32 2.23
C VAL A 150 -1.11 -11.83 2.39
N VAL A 151 -2.10 -11.05 2.86
CA VAL A 151 -1.96 -9.61 3.09
C VAL A 151 -1.52 -9.30 4.53
N PRO A 152 -0.83 -8.17 4.79
CA PRO A 152 -0.34 -7.83 6.14
C PRO A 152 -1.45 -7.72 7.19
N MET A 153 -2.66 -7.32 6.78
CA MET A 153 -3.83 -7.22 7.68
C MET A 153 -4.25 -8.57 8.26
N VAL A 154 -4.12 -9.67 7.50
CA VAL A 154 -4.41 -11.01 8.01
C VAL A 154 -3.40 -11.40 9.09
N LEU A 155 -2.12 -11.09 8.88
CA LEU A 155 -1.07 -11.35 9.86
C LEU A 155 -1.24 -10.52 11.14
N LEU A 156 -1.70 -9.27 11.01
CA LEU A 156 -2.10 -8.44 12.16
C LEU A 156 -3.17 -9.15 12.99
N LEU A 157 -4.27 -9.58 12.36
CA LEU A 157 -5.37 -10.26 13.05
C LEU A 157 -4.94 -11.57 13.72
N VAL A 158 -4.08 -12.35 13.07
CA VAL A 158 -3.54 -13.60 13.62
C VAL A 158 -2.61 -13.32 14.80
N SER A 159 -1.84 -12.23 14.75
CA SER A 159 -0.89 -11.90 15.82
C SER A 159 -1.55 -11.47 17.13
N TYR A 160 -2.77 -10.91 17.09
CA TYR A 160 -3.50 -10.47 18.29
C TYR A 160 -3.81 -11.61 19.29
N PRO A 161 -4.50 -12.71 18.91
CA PRO A 161 -4.77 -13.81 19.84
C PRO A 161 -3.48 -14.52 20.27
N ILE A 162 -2.48 -14.63 19.39
CA ILE A 162 -1.17 -15.20 19.74
C ILE A 162 -0.47 -14.33 20.80
N GLY A 163 -0.45 -13.01 20.61
CA GLY A 163 0.12 -12.06 21.55
C GLY A 163 -0.57 -12.09 22.91
N LYS A 164 -1.91 -12.13 22.95
CA LYS A 164 -2.68 -12.30 24.19
C LYS A 164 -2.40 -13.64 24.88
N LEU A 165 -2.30 -14.73 24.12
CA LEU A 165 -1.97 -16.05 24.65
C LEU A 165 -0.56 -16.08 25.25
N LEU A 166 0.43 -15.45 24.61
CA LEU A 166 1.79 -15.32 25.15
C LEU A 166 1.83 -14.44 26.40
N ALA A 167 1.08 -13.34 26.42
CA ALA A 167 0.95 -12.49 27.61
C ALA A 167 0.25 -13.22 28.77
N PHE A 168 -0.64 -14.17 28.49
CA PHE A 168 -1.28 -15.00 29.51
C PHE A 168 -0.38 -16.14 30.01
N SER A 169 0.41 -16.75 29.12
CA SER A 169 1.17 -17.98 29.42
C SER A 169 2.59 -17.72 29.94
N LEU A 170 3.25 -16.64 29.53
CA LEU A 170 4.63 -16.36 29.91
C LEU A 170 4.74 -15.79 31.35
N PRO A 171 5.77 -16.16 32.12
CA PRO A 171 5.92 -15.70 33.48
C PRO A 171 6.31 -14.22 33.56
N ILE A 172 5.60 -13.46 34.40
CA ILE A 172 5.92 -12.06 34.73
C ILE A 172 7.10 -12.05 35.72
N THR A 173 8.30 -12.30 35.19
CA THR A 173 9.53 -12.42 35.98
C THR A 173 10.64 -11.63 35.31
N THR A 174 11.36 -10.83 36.09
CA THR A 174 12.52 -10.07 35.62
C THR A 174 13.78 -10.92 35.80
N TYR A 175 14.44 -11.22 34.68
CA TYR A 175 15.69 -11.95 34.65
C TYR A 175 16.84 -10.95 34.59
N ARG A 176 17.85 -11.12 35.45
CA ARG A 176 19.08 -10.33 35.43
C ARG A 176 20.20 -11.17 34.82
N LEU A 177 20.82 -10.67 33.75
CA LEU A 177 21.97 -11.35 33.15
C LEU A 177 23.17 -11.36 34.11
N PRO A 178 24.04 -12.40 34.04
CA PRO A 178 25.28 -12.44 34.81
C PRO A 178 26.16 -11.20 34.58
N ARG A 179 26.91 -10.75 35.58
CA ARG A 179 27.73 -9.52 35.52
C ARG A 179 28.70 -9.46 34.33
N TRP A 180 29.18 -10.60 33.81
CA TRP A 180 30.07 -10.62 32.65
C TRP A 180 29.36 -10.29 31.33
N LEU A 181 28.03 -10.41 31.27
CA LEU A 181 27.16 -10.16 30.12
C LEU A 181 26.47 -8.78 30.19
N GLY A 182 26.93 -7.88 31.07
CA GLY A 182 26.47 -6.49 31.12
C GLY A 182 25.34 -6.19 32.11
N SER A 183 24.94 -7.14 32.96
CA SER A 183 23.92 -6.95 34.03
C SER A 183 22.58 -6.35 33.57
N TYR A 184 22.20 -6.52 32.30
CA TYR A 184 20.91 -6.06 31.79
C TYR A 184 19.74 -6.87 32.39
N GLU A 185 18.65 -6.17 32.72
CA GLU A 185 17.39 -6.79 33.15
C GLU A 185 16.48 -6.96 31.93
N PHE A 186 15.89 -8.15 31.77
CA PHE A 186 14.86 -8.39 30.75
C PHE A 186 13.71 -9.22 31.32
N SER A 187 12.50 -9.01 30.80
CA SER A 187 11.33 -9.80 31.15
C SER A 187 10.79 -10.51 29.91
N LEU A 188 10.39 -11.77 30.06
CA LEU A 188 9.65 -12.50 29.04
C LEU A 188 8.22 -11.98 28.88
N ASN A 189 7.67 -11.41 29.96
CA ASN A 189 6.33 -10.85 30.01
C ASN A 189 6.33 -9.55 30.83
N PRO A 190 6.61 -8.39 30.21
CA PRO A 190 6.65 -7.11 30.91
C PRO A 190 5.26 -6.56 31.29
N GLY A 191 4.17 -7.17 30.82
CA GLY A 191 2.81 -6.69 31.05
C GLY A 191 1.83 -7.20 29.99
N PRO A 192 0.59 -6.69 29.96
CA PRO A 192 -0.41 -7.05 28.95
C PRO A 192 0.10 -6.85 27.51
N TRP A 193 -0.43 -7.63 26.56
CA TRP A 193 -0.16 -7.44 25.13
C TRP A 193 -0.68 -6.07 24.70
N ASN A 194 0.23 -5.18 24.28
CA ASN A 194 -0.11 -3.79 24.02
C ASN A 194 -0.08 -3.43 22.52
N ILE A 195 -0.54 -2.23 22.21
CA ILE A 195 -0.64 -1.73 20.84
C ILE A 195 0.72 -1.52 20.17
N LYS A 196 1.75 -1.06 20.90
CA LYS A 196 3.09 -0.79 20.36
C LYS A 196 3.79 -2.06 19.93
N GLU A 197 3.68 -3.14 20.72
CA GLU A 197 4.17 -4.46 20.34
C GLU A 197 3.49 -4.97 19.07
N HIS A 198 2.16 -4.80 19.01
CA HIS A 198 1.35 -5.27 17.90
C HIS A 198 1.65 -4.51 16.58
N VAL A 199 1.90 -3.20 16.66
CA VAL A 199 2.35 -2.39 15.51
C VAL A 199 3.69 -2.88 14.99
N LEU A 200 4.65 -3.19 15.87
CA LEU A 200 5.95 -3.69 15.44
C LEU A 200 5.83 -5.04 14.72
N VAL A 201 4.97 -5.95 15.21
CA VAL A 201 4.65 -7.20 14.48
C VAL A 201 4.06 -6.90 13.10
N TYR A 202 3.13 -5.94 13.00
CA TYR A 202 2.55 -5.54 11.72
C TYR A 202 3.61 -4.97 10.76
N VAL A 203 4.49 -4.08 11.23
CA VAL A 203 5.57 -3.50 10.43
C VAL A 203 6.49 -4.60 9.89
N MET A 204 6.87 -5.56 10.73
CA MET A 204 7.68 -6.71 10.30
C MET A 204 6.93 -7.54 9.24
N ALA A 205 5.64 -7.79 9.43
CA ALA A 205 4.80 -8.52 8.49
C ALA A 205 4.62 -7.79 7.15
N ASN A 206 4.44 -6.46 7.17
CA ASN A 206 4.24 -5.62 6.00
C ASN A 206 5.43 -5.73 5.04
N VAL A 207 6.64 -5.67 5.58
CA VAL A 207 7.89 -5.80 4.82
C VAL A 207 8.08 -7.24 4.28
N ALA A 208 7.73 -8.27 5.05
CA ALA A 208 8.00 -9.66 4.68
C ALA A 208 7.02 -10.25 3.65
N VAL A 209 5.81 -9.70 3.56
CA VAL A 209 4.72 -10.24 2.73
C VAL A 209 4.94 -10.01 1.23
N GLY A 210 5.62 -8.94 0.83
CA GLY A 210 5.92 -8.66 -0.58
C GLY A 210 7.03 -9.59 -1.13
N PRO A 211 6.77 -10.38 -2.19
CA PRO A 211 7.84 -11.09 -2.89
C PRO A 211 8.83 -10.08 -3.51
N PRO A 212 10.16 -10.23 -3.33
CA PRO A 212 11.12 -9.28 -3.85
C PRO A 212 11.07 -9.23 -5.37
N TYR A 213 10.99 -8.02 -5.93
CA TYR A 213 10.93 -7.85 -7.38
C TYR A 213 12.18 -8.41 -8.09
N ALA A 214 13.33 -8.41 -7.40
CA ALA A 214 14.57 -9.02 -7.85
C ALA A 214 14.45 -10.54 -8.11
N LEU A 215 13.53 -11.26 -7.44
CA LEU A 215 13.27 -12.68 -7.74
C LEU A 215 12.79 -12.87 -9.18
N ASN A 216 12.06 -11.91 -9.75
CA ASN A 216 11.63 -12.00 -11.14
C ASN A 216 12.82 -12.06 -12.09
N ALA A 217 13.81 -11.18 -11.89
CA ALA A 217 15.04 -11.18 -12.69
C ALA A 217 15.83 -12.47 -12.52
N ILE A 218 15.95 -12.98 -11.28
CA ILE A 218 16.64 -14.24 -10.98
C ILE A 218 15.98 -15.42 -11.71
N VAL A 219 14.66 -15.59 -11.55
CA VAL A 219 13.93 -16.70 -12.17
C VAL A 219 13.94 -16.60 -13.68
N VAL A 220 13.80 -15.39 -14.22
CA VAL A 220 13.84 -15.18 -15.67
C VAL A 220 15.21 -15.51 -16.24
N SER A 221 16.29 -15.11 -15.56
CA SER A 221 17.65 -15.46 -15.96
C SER A 221 17.88 -16.98 -15.94
N GLU A 222 17.35 -17.70 -14.96
CA GLU A 222 17.56 -19.14 -14.82
C GLU A 222 16.71 -19.99 -15.77
N VAL A 223 15.43 -19.64 -15.94
CA VAL A 223 14.46 -20.47 -16.69
C VAL A 223 14.47 -20.13 -18.18
N PHE A 224 14.40 -18.84 -18.51
CA PHE A 224 14.20 -18.40 -19.90
C PHE A 224 15.50 -18.10 -20.62
N TYR A 225 16.55 -17.69 -19.89
CA TYR A 225 17.88 -17.44 -20.43
C TYR A 225 18.93 -18.47 -19.97
N HIS A 226 18.52 -19.54 -19.27
CA HIS A 226 19.40 -20.64 -18.86
C HIS A 226 20.70 -20.26 -18.09
N MET A 227 20.74 -19.08 -17.46
CA MET A 227 21.86 -18.57 -16.69
C MET A 227 21.67 -18.81 -15.19
N LYS A 228 22.47 -19.73 -14.62
CA LYS A 228 22.44 -20.04 -13.18
C LYS A 228 23.54 -19.30 -12.42
N LEU A 229 23.15 -18.28 -11.64
CA LEU A 229 24.08 -17.44 -10.86
C LEU A 229 24.30 -17.94 -9.42
N GLY A 230 23.51 -18.91 -8.95
CA GLY A 230 23.66 -19.58 -7.66
C GLY A 230 23.01 -18.86 -6.46
N PHE A 231 22.94 -19.55 -5.32
CA PHE A 231 22.22 -19.08 -4.12
C PHE A 231 22.78 -17.77 -3.55
N TRP A 232 24.09 -17.66 -3.40
CA TRP A 232 24.72 -16.49 -2.78
C TRP A 232 24.56 -15.22 -3.61
N PHE A 233 24.60 -15.33 -4.95
CA PHE A 233 24.25 -14.22 -5.83
C PHE A 233 22.80 -13.79 -5.59
N ASN A 234 21.86 -14.73 -5.62
CA ASN A 234 20.43 -14.46 -5.44
C ASN A 234 20.17 -13.75 -4.11
N LEU A 235 20.80 -14.22 -3.03
CA LEU A 235 20.67 -13.63 -1.70
C LEU A 235 21.25 -12.22 -1.63
N VAL A 236 22.49 -12.01 -2.09
CA VAL A 236 23.14 -10.69 -2.06
C VAL A 236 22.36 -9.71 -2.93
N PHE A 237 21.90 -10.13 -4.10
CA PHE A 237 21.11 -9.29 -5.00
C PHE A 237 19.77 -8.87 -4.38
N VAL A 238 19.05 -9.80 -3.75
CA VAL A 238 17.79 -9.50 -3.05
C VAL A 238 18.01 -8.60 -1.83
N LEU A 239 19.06 -8.83 -1.03
CA LEU A 239 19.41 -7.97 0.11
C LEU A 239 19.81 -6.56 -0.33
N ALA A 240 20.65 -6.46 -1.35
CA ALA A 240 21.17 -5.18 -1.83
C ALA A 240 20.04 -4.30 -2.39
N THR A 241 19.14 -4.86 -3.20
CA THR A 241 18.02 -4.12 -3.80
C THR A 241 17.01 -3.63 -2.76
N GLN A 242 16.67 -4.45 -1.76
CA GLN A 242 15.71 -4.06 -0.71
C GLN A 242 16.29 -3.03 0.26
N LEU A 243 17.45 -3.32 0.83
CA LEU A 243 18.01 -2.51 1.92
C LEU A 243 18.71 -1.23 1.44
N THR A 244 18.94 -1.08 0.13
CA THR A 244 19.28 0.25 -0.43
C THR A 244 18.11 1.22 -0.33
N GLY A 245 16.87 0.75 -0.55
CA GLY A 245 15.65 1.56 -0.38
C GLY A 245 15.47 2.03 1.06
N PHE A 246 15.84 1.18 2.02
CA PHE A 246 15.83 1.50 3.45
C PHE A 246 16.69 2.73 3.78
N GLY A 247 17.88 2.84 3.17
CA GLY A 247 18.73 4.02 3.32
C GLY A 247 18.11 5.32 2.78
N LEU A 248 17.35 5.25 1.69
CA LEU A 248 16.65 6.40 1.10
C LEU A 248 15.44 6.86 1.93
N ALA A 249 14.76 5.92 2.60
CA ALA A 249 13.60 6.22 3.43
C ALA A 249 13.92 7.24 4.54
N GLY A 250 15.08 7.10 5.19
CA GLY A 250 15.54 8.02 6.24
C GLY A 250 15.70 9.46 5.78
N LEU A 251 16.17 9.68 4.54
CA LEU A 251 16.32 11.01 3.97
C LEU A 251 14.97 11.69 3.69
N CYS A 252 13.92 10.88 3.52
CA CYS A 252 12.59 11.34 3.15
C CYS A 252 11.68 11.64 4.35
N ARG A 253 12.02 11.17 5.56
CA ARG A 253 11.18 11.29 6.77
C ARG A 253 10.71 12.71 7.06
N ARG A 254 11.58 13.69 6.88
CA ARG A 254 11.28 15.11 7.12
C ARG A 254 10.20 15.65 6.19
N PHE A 255 10.09 15.11 4.98
CA PHE A 255 9.17 15.57 3.96
C PHE A 255 7.87 14.78 3.96
N LEU A 256 7.93 13.50 4.30
CA LEU A 256 6.82 12.57 4.11
C LEU A 256 6.20 12.03 5.41
N VAL A 257 6.91 12.12 6.55
CA VAL A 257 6.44 11.58 7.85
C VAL A 257 6.01 12.69 8.79
N TRP A 258 6.87 13.68 9.04
CA TRP A 258 6.61 14.73 10.03
C TRP A 258 5.47 15.69 9.66
N PRO A 259 5.30 16.12 8.39
CA PRO A 259 4.19 17.02 8.04
C PRO A 259 2.83 16.36 8.25
N ALA A 260 1.88 17.12 8.82
CA ALA A 260 0.51 16.66 9.04
C ALA A 260 -0.24 16.53 7.72
N SER A 261 0.11 17.34 6.71
CA SER A 261 -0.46 17.27 5.36
C SER A 261 -0.25 15.94 4.64
N MET A 262 0.72 15.14 5.08
CA MET A 262 1.00 13.79 4.57
C MET A 262 0.21 12.75 5.38
N VAL A 263 -1.00 12.44 4.90
CA VAL A 263 -2.00 11.64 5.64
C VAL A 263 -1.72 10.13 5.61
N TRP A 264 -1.20 9.60 4.50
CA TRP A 264 -1.01 8.16 4.29
C TRP A 264 -2.28 7.33 4.55
N PRO A 265 -3.32 7.46 3.70
CA PRO A 265 -4.63 6.88 3.96
C PRO A 265 -4.61 5.37 4.29
N GLN A 266 -3.69 4.61 3.71
CA GLN A 266 -3.54 3.16 3.95
C GLN A 266 -3.17 2.83 5.39
N ASN A 267 -2.36 3.68 6.03
CA ASN A 267 -1.99 3.50 7.42
C ASN A 267 -3.18 3.73 8.36
N LEU A 268 -4.16 4.52 7.95
CA LEU A 268 -5.36 4.78 8.77
C LEU A 268 -6.19 3.52 8.98
N VAL A 269 -6.20 2.59 8.01
CA VAL A 269 -6.84 1.28 8.15
C VAL A 269 -6.15 0.47 9.25
N ALA A 270 -4.82 0.39 9.21
CA ALA A 270 -4.03 -0.32 10.22
C ALA A 270 -4.23 0.31 11.60
N CYS A 271 -4.14 1.64 11.70
CA CYS A 271 -4.37 2.38 12.94
C CYS A 271 -5.75 2.11 13.53
N THR A 272 -6.80 2.20 12.70
CA THR A 272 -8.18 1.99 13.14
C THR A 272 -8.39 0.56 13.62
N LEU A 273 -7.84 -0.43 12.92
CA LEU A 273 -7.95 -1.83 13.32
C LEU A 273 -7.20 -2.11 14.63
N LEU A 274 -5.97 -1.60 14.76
CA LEU A 274 -5.17 -1.75 15.98
C LEU A 274 -5.86 -1.11 17.19
N ASN A 275 -6.37 0.11 17.04
CA ASN A 275 -7.15 0.79 18.07
C ASN A 275 -8.44 0.03 18.38
N THR A 276 -9.11 -0.54 17.39
CA THR A 276 -10.33 -1.35 17.61
C THR A 276 -10.05 -2.63 18.40
N LEU A 277 -8.88 -3.26 18.21
CA LEU A 277 -8.50 -4.48 18.92
C LEU A 277 -7.98 -4.22 20.34
N HIS A 278 -7.40 -3.05 20.59
CA HIS A 278 -6.77 -2.69 21.86
C HIS A 278 -7.54 -1.66 22.69
N ALA A 279 -8.60 -1.06 22.16
CA ALA A 279 -9.51 -0.23 22.94
C ALA A 279 -10.26 -1.10 23.97
N GLU A 280 -10.32 -0.61 25.20
CA GLU A 280 -11.32 -1.06 26.17
C GLU A 280 -12.71 -0.74 25.60
N ASP A 281 -13.68 -1.65 25.73
CA ASP A 281 -15.00 -1.52 25.10
C ASP A 281 -15.55 -0.09 25.29
N ASP A 282 -15.99 0.56 24.21
CA ASP A 282 -16.68 1.86 24.23
C ASP A 282 -18.02 1.72 25.00
N GLU A 283 -17.98 1.53 26.32
CA GLU A 283 -19.16 1.27 27.16
C GLU A 283 -20.07 2.51 27.30
N GLY A 284 -19.61 3.69 26.84
CA GLY A 284 -20.33 4.96 26.99
C GLY A 284 -21.25 5.39 25.83
N SER A 285 -21.11 4.84 24.61
CA SER A 285 -21.93 5.26 23.45
C SER A 285 -22.88 4.13 23.02
N GLY A 286 -24.18 4.30 23.21
CA GLY A 286 -25.17 3.34 22.71
C GLY A 286 -24.95 3.03 21.21
N GLY A 287 -24.95 1.75 20.84
CA GLY A 287 -24.74 1.29 19.47
C GLY A 287 -23.88 0.01 19.37
N ILE A 288 -23.60 -0.42 18.15
CA ILE A 288 -22.70 -1.57 17.89
C ILE A 288 -21.25 -1.09 18.08
N SER A 289 -20.45 -1.83 18.86
CA SER A 289 -19.02 -1.54 19.02
C SER A 289 -18.25 -1.78 17.72
N ARG A 290 -17.13 -1.07 17.55
CA ARG A 290 -16.21 -1.21 16.40
C ARG A 290 -15.81 -2.67 16.17
N TYR A 291 -15.50 -3.38 17.26
CA TYR A 291 -15.12 -4.80 17.23
C TYR A 291 -16.26 -5.73 16.80
N ARG A 292 -17.46 -5.58 17.36
CA ARG A 292 -18.62 -6.42 16.95
C ARG A 292 -18.96 -6.21 15.49
N PHE A 293 -18.94 -4.95 15.04
CA PHE A 293 -19.16 -4.61 13.64
C PHE A 293 -18.12 -5.26 12.73
N PHE A 294 -16.83 -5.15 13.07
CA PHE A 294 -15.74 -5.81 12.36
C PHE A 294 -15.98 -7.31 12.18
N MET A 295 -16.34 -8.02 13.26
CA MET A 295 -16.59 -9.46 13.21
C MET A 295 -17.77 -9.86 12.32
N TYR A 296 -18.85 -9.07 12.31
CA TYR A 296 -19.99 -9.32 11.42
C TYR A 296 -19.64 -9.15 9.94
N ILE A 297 -18.92 -8.09 9.60
CA ILE A 297 -18.50 -7.84 8.22
C ILE A 297 -17.46 -8.88 7.77
N LEU A 298 -16.51 -9.25 8.64
CA LEU A 298 -15.51 -10.27 8.34
C LEU A 298 -16.16 -11.62 8.03
N ALA A 299 -17.10 -12.07 8.87
CA ALA A 299 -17.84 -13.32 8.63
C ALA A 299 -18.70 -13.24 7.36
N GLY A 300 -19.35 -12.09 7.13
CA GLY A 300 -20.12 -11.84 5.91
C GLY A 300 -19.27 -11.91 4.65
N ALA A 301 -18.12 -11.23 4.64
CA ALA A 301 -17.17 -11.24 3.52
C ALA A 301 -16.60 -12.64 3.28
N PHE A 302 -16.27 -13.37 4.35
CA PHE A 302 -15.77 -14.73 4.27
C PHE A 302 -16.78 -15.65 3.57
N LEU A 303 -18.03 -15.64 4.01
CA LEU A 303 -19.10 -16.46 3.44
C LEU A 303 -19.49 -16.01 2.04
N PHE A 304 -19.57 -14.70 1.80
CA PHE A 304 -19.95 -14.15 0.51
C PHE A 304 -18.94 -14.52 -0.58
N PHE A 305 -17.63 -14.51 -0.28
CA PHE A 305 -16.60 -14.82 -1.27
C PHE A 305 -16.65 -16.26 -1.82
N PHE A 306 -17.29 -17.22 -1.13
CA PHE A 306 -17.55 -18.55 -1.72
C PHE A 306 -18.39 -18.47 -2.98
N LEU A 307 -19.26 -17.46 -3.09
CA LEU A 307 -20.13 -17.27 -4.23
C LEU A 307 -19.32 -16.91 -5.49
N PRO A 308 -18.60 -15.78 -5.58
CA PRO A 308 -17.78 -15.47 -6.76
C PRO A 308 -16.48 -16.29 -6.83
N GLY A 309 -15.95 -16.80 -5.72
CA GLY A 309 -14.65 -17.47 -5.66
C GLY A 309 -14.68 -18.98 -5.99
N PHE A 310 -15.86 -19.63 -5.93
CA PHE A 310 -15.97 -21.07 -6.17
C PHE A 310 -17.31 -21.50 -6.78
N LEU A 311 -18.44 -21.09 -6.19
CA LEU A 311 -19.76 -21.56 -6.60
C LEU A 311 -20.21 -20.98 -7.95
N PHE A 312 -19.90 -19.71 -8.22
CA PHE A 312 -20.25 -18.99 -9.45
C PHE A 312 -19.15 -17.99 -9.82
N THR A 313 -18.08 -18.48 -10.47
CA THR A 313 -16.92 -17.68 -10.88
C THR A 313 -17.23 -16.60 -11.92
N GLY A 314 -18.28 -16.78 -12.74
CA GLY A 314 -18.77 -15.74 -13.65
C GLY A 314 -19.24 -14.46 -12.95
N LEU A 315 -19.49 -14.47 -11.64
CA LEU A 315 -19.77 -13.24 -10.88
C LEU A 315 -18.52 -12.40 -10.59
N SER A 316 -17.32 -13.00 -10.64
CA SER A 316 -16.05 -12.29 -10.57
C SER A 316 -15.72 -11.61 -11.91
N VAL A 317 -15.94 -12.33 -13.02
CA VAL A 317 -15.76 -11.86 -14.41
C VAL A 317 -17.12 -11.54 -15.02
N PHE A 318 -17.83 -10.56 -14.43
CA PHE A 318 -19.23 -10.31 -14.75
C PHE A 318 -19.40 -9.52 -16.07
N SER A 319 -19.46 -10.26 -17.18
CA SER A 319 -19.59 -9.75 -18.55
C SER A 319 -20.97 -10.10 -19.16
N TRP A 320 -22.06 -9.71 -18.50
CA TRP A 320 -23.42 -10.11 -18.88
C TRP A 320 -23.81 -9.77 -20.34
N LEU A 321 -23.33 -8.63 -20.87
CA LEU A 321 -23.54 -8.25 -22.27
C LEU A 321 -22.87 -9.24 -23.24
N CYS A 322 -21.67 -9.71 -22.91
CA CYS A 322 -20.96 -10.73 -23.68
C CYS A 322 -21.66 -12.09 -23.60
N TRP A 323 -22.39 -12.39 -22.53
CA TRP A 323 -23.17 -13.63 -22.43
C TRP A 323 -24.41 -13.61 -23.34
N ILE A 324 -24.99 -12.43 -23.60
CA ILE A 324 -26.12 -12.27 -24.53
C ILE A 324 -25.64 -12.33 -25.98
N LEU A 325 -24.51 -11.72 -26.29
CA LEU A 325 -23.93 -11.64 -27.63
C LEU A 325 -22.50 -12.23 -27.68
N PRO A 326 -22.32 -13.55 -27.47
CA PRO A 326 -21.01 -14.17 -27.27
C PRO A 326 -20.07 -14.09 -28.47
N ASN A 327 -20.61 -14.06 -29.69
CA ASN A 327 -19.82 -14.09 -30.92
C ASN A 327 -19.62 -12.71 -31.57
N ASN A 328 -20.18 -11.64 -30.99
CA ASN A 328 -20.05 -10.29 -31.54
C ASN A 328 -18.73 -9.65 -31.07
N VAL A 329 -17.73 -9.64 -31.94
CA VAL A 329 -16.36 -9.21 -31.61
C VAL A 329 -16.31 -7.77 -31.04
N PRO A 330 -16.86 -6.72 -31.69
CA PRO A 330 -16.87 -5.38 -31.11
C PRO A 330 -17.50 -5.29 -29.71
N VAL A 331 -18.63 -5.98 -29.48
CA VAL A 331 -19.30 -5.98 -28.16
C VAL A 331 -18.41 -6.64 -27.11
N ASN A 332 -17.77 -7.75 -27.45
CA ASN A 332 -16.86 -8.47 -26.56
C ASN A 332 -15.57 -7.69 -26.31
N GLN A 333 -15.05 -6.94 -27.28
CA GLN A 333 -13.88 -6.08 -27.09
C GLN A 333 -14.17 -4.90 -26.17
N LEU A 334 -15.38 -4.32 -26.21
CA LEU A 334 -15.74 -3.18 -25.36
C LEU A 334 -16.19 -3.59 -23.95
N PHE A 335 -17.05 -4.61 -23.85
CA PHE A 335 -17.67 -5.02 -22.58
C PHE A 335 -17.08 -6.29 -21.98
N GLY A 336 -16.18 -6.98 -22.69
CA GLY A 336 -15.44 -8.12 -22.18
C GLY A 336 -14.53 -7.73 -21.03
N VAL A 337 -14.27 -8.68 -20.15
CA VAL A 337 -13.52 -8.48 -18.91
C VAL A 337 -12.16 -9.17 -18.95
N TYR A 338 -11.99 -10.18 -19.80
CA TYR A 338 -10.75 -10.94 -19.90
C TYR A 338 -9.73 -10.28 -20.86
N THR A 339 -10.08 -10.08 -22.13
CA THR A 339 -9.28 -9.32 -23.12
C THR A 339 -9.92 -7.99 -23.53
N GLY A 340 -11.18 -7.76 -23.15
CA GLY A 340 -11.92 -6.54 -23.43
C GLY A 340 -11.60 -5.37 -22.49
N LEU A 341 -12.21 -4.21 -22.78
CA LEU A 341 -12.00 -2.97 -22.05
C LEU A 341 -12.82 -2.84 -20.76
N GLY A 342 -13.59 -3.86 -20.39
CA GLY A 342 -14.33 -3.91 -19.14
C GLY A 342 -15.29 -2.75 -18.93
N MET A 343 -16.03 -2.32 -19.97
CA MET A 343 -17.03 -1.23 -19.87
C MET A 343 -18.27 -1.57 -19.02
N SER A 344 -18.27 -2.71 -18.32
CA SER A 344 -19.23 -3.00 -17.25
C SER A 344 -18.75 -2.40 -15.93
N VAL A 345 -19.68 -2.03 -15.05
CA VAL A 345 -19.38 -1.33 -13.78
C VAL A 345 -19.45 -2.26 -12.57
N VAL A 346 -19.96 -3.48 -12.74
CA VAL A 346 -20.34 -4.36 -11.64
C VAL A 346 -19.53 -5.65 -11.68
N THR A 347 -18.84 -5.93 -10.59
CA THR A 347 -18.35 -7.26 -10.22
C THR A 347 -18.77 -7.53 -8.78
N PHE A 348 -18.95 -8.80 -8.42
CA PHE A 348 -19.30 -9.22 -7.07
C PHE A 348 -18.10 -9.78 -6.32
N ASP A 349 -16.89 -9.59 -6.83
CA ASP A 349 -15.66 -10.07 -6.22
C ASP A 349 -14.87 -8.91 -5.61
N TRP A 350 -14.74 -8.94 -4.27
CA TRP A 350 -13.97 -7.95 -3.53
C TRP A 350 -12.49 -7.90 -3.94
N SER A 351 -11.90 -9.04 -4.33
CA SER A 351 -10.51 -9.08 -4.81
C SER A 351 -10.33 -8.38 -6.16
N GLN A 352 -11.36 -8.36 -7.01
CA GLN A 352 -11.38 -7.60 -8.26
C GLN A 352 -11.58 -6.10 -7.99
N ILE A 353 -12.44 -5.74 -7.04
CA ILE A 353 -12.71 -4.35 -6.63
C ILE A 353 -11.46 -3.72 -6.00
N THR A 354 -10.70 -4.48 -5.21
CA THR A 354 -9.52 -3.98 -4.48
C THR A 354 -8.20 -4.19 -5.19
N TRP A 355 -8.22 -4.61 -6.46
CA TRP A 355 -7.01 -4.92 -7.24
C TRP A 355 -6.03 -3.74 -7.30
N ILE A 356 -6.54 -2.51 -7.41
CA ILE A 356 -5.74 -1.27 -7.41
C ILE A 356 -5.71 -0.59 -6.03
N GLY A 357 -5.95 -1.35 -4.95
CA GLY A 357 -6.09 -0.86 -3.59
C GLY A 357 -7.56 -0.63 -3.19
N SER A 358 -7.81 -0.54 -1.87
CA SER A 358 -9.18 -0.39 -1.37
C SER A 358 -9.78 0.98 -1.68
N PRO A 359 -10.97 1.05 -2.31
CA PRO A 359 -11.66 2.32 -2.58
C PRO A 359 -12.19 2.98 -1.29
N LEU A 360 -12.40 2.20 -0.21
CA LEU A 360 -12.80 2.76 1.08
C LEU A 360 -11.67 3.55 1.76
N VAL A 361 -10.46 3.48 1.23
CA VAL A 361 -9.29 4.14 1.79
C VAL A 361 -8.92 5.40 1.03
N ILE A 362 -9.12 5.38 -0.29
CA ILE A 362 -8.60 6.38 -1.20
C ILE A 362 -9.50 7.62 -1.17
N PRO A 363 -8.95 8.84 -1.04
CA PRO A 363 -9.76 10.05 -1.02
C PRO A 363 -10.55 10.23 -2.31
N TRP A 364 -11.81 10.66 -2.21
CA TRP A 364 -12.72 10.84 -3.35
C TRP A 364 -12.11 11.64 -4.52
N TRP A 365 -11.39 12.72 -4.25
CA TRP A 365 -10.77 13.53 -5.30
C TRP A 365 -9.71 12.74 -6.09
N ALA A 366 -8.96 11.85 -5.45
CA ALA A 366 -7.97 11.00 -6.12
C ALA A 366 -8.69 9.95 -6.99
N GLU A 367 -9.79 9.38 -6.49
CA GLU A 367 -10.61 8.43 -7.25
C GLU A 367 -11.16 9.03 -8.54
N VAL A 368 -11.69 10.24 -8.47
CA VAL A 368 -12.19 10.97 -9.66
C VAL A 368 -11.09 11.19 -10.69
N HIS A 369 -9.85 11.49 -10.27
CA HIS A 369 -8.75 11.68 -11.22
C HIS A 369 -8.28 10.38 -11.86
N ILE A 370 -8.16 9.30 -11.07
CA ILE A 370 -7.78 7.98 -11.55
C ILE A 370 -8.81 7.46 -12.55
N PHE A 371 -10.09 7.51 -12.18
CA PHE A 371 -11.17 7.08 -13.05
C PHE A 371 -11.33 8.00 -14.27
N GLY A 372 -11.14 9.31 -14.12
CA GLY A 372 -11.13 10.25 -15.23
C GLY A 372 -10.01 9.96 -16.25
N GLY A 373 -8.81 9.65 -15.76
CA GLY A 373 -7.69 9.20 -16.60
C GLY A 373 -7.99 7.88 -17.30
N PHE A 374 -8.57 6.91 -16.56
CA PHE A 374 -9.02 5.65 -17.11
C PHE A 374 -10.06 5.81 -18.22
N VAL A 375 -11.12 6.60 -18.01
CA VAL A 375 -12.13 6.85 -19.05
C VAL A 375 -11.51 7.52 -20.28
N LEU A 376 -10.67 8.53 -20.09
CA LEU A 376 -10.06 9.29 -21.19
C LEU A 376 -9.14 8.41 -22.04
N PHE A 377 -8.24 7.65 -21.41
CA PHE A 377 -7.22 6.93 -22.15
C PHE A 377 -7.62 5.49 -22.50
N PHE A 378 -8.37 4.84 -21.63
CA PHE A 378 -8.74 3.44 -21.81
C PHE A 378 -10.07 3.28 -22.53
N TRP A 379 -11.12 3.99 -22.11
CA TRP A 379 -12.45 3.86 -22.74
C TRP A 379 -12.65 4.73 -23.98
N ILE A 380 -11.83 5.77 -24.18
CA ILE A 380 -11.93 6.66 -25.34
C ILE A 380 -10.73 6.49 -26.27
N LEU A 381 -9.51 6.80 -25.82
CA LEU A 381 -8.33 6.77 -26.69
C LEU A 381 -8.02 5.36 -27.23
N THR A 382 -8.09 4.32 -26.40
CA THR A 382 -7.75 2.94 -26.83
C THR A 382 -8.67 2.44 -27.94
N PRO A 383 -10.02 2.53 -27.85
CA PRO A 383 -10.92 2.24 -28.98
C PRO A 383 -10.62 3.07 -30.21
N ILE A 384 -10.35 4.38 -30.07
CA ILE A 384 -10.05 5.24 -31.21
C ILE A 384 -8.83 4.69 -31.96
N LEU A 385 -7.74 4.39 -31.26
CA LEU A 385 -6.52 3.85 -31.88
C LEU A 385 -6.75 2.46 -32.50
N TYR A 386 -7.49 1.59 -31.81
CA TYR A 386 -7.76 0.22 -32.25
C TYR A 386 -8.63 0.19 -33.51
N TYR A 387 -9.79 0.85 -33.49
CA TYR A 387 -10.74 0.82 -34.61
C TYR A 387 -10.29 1.66 -35.81
N THR A 388 -9.46 2.69 -35.61
CA THR A 388 -8.78 3.38 -36.74
C THR A 388 -7.60 2.59 -37.29
N ASN A 389 -7.27 1.43 -36.69
CA ASN A 389 -6.13 0.60 -37.03
C ASN A 389 -4.80 1.37 -37.03
N THR A 390 -4.64 2.31 -36.10
CA THR A 390 -3.38 3.01 -35.87
C THR A 390 -2.34 1.97 -35.44
N TRP A 391 -1.11 2.04 -35.96
CA TRP A 391 -0.02 1.08 -35.66
C TRP A 391 -0.34 -0.41 -35.91
N LYS A 392 -1.30 -0.70 -36.79
CA LYS A 392 -1.77 -2.08 -37.08
C LYS A 392 -2.37 -2.80 -35.86
N LEU A 393 -2.92 -2.05 -34.90
CA LEU A 393 -3.46 -2.63 -33.66
C LEU A 393 -4.66 -3.56 -33.87
N ALA A 394 -5.47 -3.37 -34.92
CA ALA A 394 -6.70 -4.14 -35.14
C ALA A 394 -6.48 -5.63 -35.47
N TYR A 395 -5.23 -6.03 -35.73
CA TYR A 395 -4.85 -7.41 -36.04
C TYR A 395 -4.58 -8.26 -34.80
N PHE A 396 -4.52 -7.64 -33.62
CA PHE A 396 -4.24 -8.28 -32.34
C PHE A 396 -5.44 -8.12 -31.39
N PRO A 397 -5.51 -8.88 -30.28
CA PRO A 397 -6.50 -8.63 -29.24
C PRO A 397 -6.37 -7.20 -28.71
N ILE A 398 -7.51 -6.58 -28.35
CA ILE A 398 -7.49 -5.19 -27.90
C ILE A 398 -6.67 -5.02 -26.62
N SER A 399 -6.78 -5.99 -25.69
CA SER A 399 -5.92 -6.15 -24.53
C SER A 399 -5.35 -7.56 -24.45
N ALA A 400 -4.05 -7.68 -24.20
CA ALA A 400 -3.33 -8.93 -23.97
C ALA A 400 -2.07 -8.65 -23.12
N ASN A 401 -1.49 -9.68 -22.51
CA ASN A 401 -0.28 -9.57 -21.69
C ASN A 401 1.01 -9.78 -22.52
N GLU A 402 0.87 -10.34 -23.72
CA GLU A 402 1.91 -10.81 -24.61
C GLU A 402 2.08 -9.89 -25.84
N PRO A 403 3.29 -9.77 -26.39
CA PRO A 403 3.56 -9.12 -27.66
C PRO A 403 3.32 -10.10 -28.82
N TYR A 404 3.11 -9.54 -30.00
CA TYR A 404 2.78 -10.31 -31.20
C TYR A 404 3.78 -10.10 -32.33
N ASP A 405 3.88 -11.08 -33.22
CA ASP A 405 4.57 -10.97 -34.50
C ASP A 405 3.64 -10.44 -35.61
N GLN A 406 4.18 -10.20 -36.80
CA GLN A 406 3.41 -9.71 -37.95
C GLN A 406 2.29 -10.67 -38.41
N TYR A 407 2.36 -11.94 -38.02
CA TYR A 407 1.43 -13.00 -38.39
C TYR A 407 0.30 -13.17 -37.37
N GLY A 408 0.27 -12.34 -36.31
CA GLY A 408 -0.77 -12.43 -35.27
C GLY A 408 -0.54 -13.51 -34.23
N ASN A 409 0.63 -14.17 -34.23
CA ASN A 409 1.01 -15.14 -33.22
C ASN A 409 1.79 -14.45 -32.10
N GLU A 410 1.83 -15.07 -30.92
CA GLU A 410 2.71 -14.62 -29.83
C GLU A 410 4.17 -14.56 -30.29
N TYR A 411 4.85 -13.48 -29.95
CA TYR A 411 6.20 -13.21 -30.44
C TYR A 411 7.21 -14.23 -29.89
N ASN A 412 7.83 -14.99 -30.78
CA ASN A 412 8.80 -16.00 -30.36
C ASN A 412 10.21 -15.39 -30.19
N VAL A 413 10.57 -15.08 -28.93
CA VAL A 413 11.86 -14.48 -28.56
C VAL A 413 13.05 -15.39 -28.91
N SER A 414 12.90 -16.72 -28.83
CA SER A 414 13.99 -17.66 -29.13
C SER A 414 14.50 -17.58 -30.58
N ARG A 415 13.66 -17.10 -31.51
CA ARG A 415 14.06 -16.91 -32.92
C ARG A 415 15.01 -15.75 -33.15
N VAL A 416 15.10 -14.81 -32.21
CA VAL A 416 15.93 -13.59 -32.32
C VAL A 416 17.10 -13.58 -31.35
N LEU A 417 17.34 -14.71 -30.69
CA LEU A 417 18.50 -14.96 -29.82
C LEU A 417 19.58 -15.71 -30.59
N GLN A 418 20.85 -15.39 -30.31
CA GLN A 418 22.01 -16.18 -30.69
C GLN A 418 22.25 -17.30 -29.65
N ALA A 419 23.18 -18.21 -29.93
CA ALA A 419 23.57 -19.26 -28.99
C ALA A 419 24.15 -18.73 -27.67
N ASP A 420 24.65 -17.49 -27.66
CA ASP A 420 25.20 -16.80 -26.48
C ASP A 420 24.14 -15.89 -25.80
N ASP A 421 22.84 -16.11 -26.05
CA ASP A 421 21.71 -15.30 -25.54
C ASP A 421 21.75 -13.80 -25.91
N ASN A 422 22.63 -13.42 -26.83
CA ASN A 422 22.72 -12.09 -27.40
C ASN A 422 21.73 -11.90 -28.56
N PHE A 423 21.37 -10.65 -28.85
CA PHE A 423 20.44 -10.33 -29.93
C PHE A 423 21.01 -10.65 -31.33
N ASN A 424 20.24 -11.35 -32.17
CA ASN A 424 20.55 -11.60 -33.58
C ASN A 424 19.77 -10.64 -34.49
N LEU A 425 20.46 -9.66 -35.10
CA LEU A 425 19.83 -8.68 -35.98
C LEU A 425 19.29 -9.31 -37.27
N THR A 426 20.04 -10.20 -37.91
CA THR A 426 19.64 -10.82 -39.17
C THR A 426 18.38 -11.67 -38.99
N ALA A 427 18.36 -12.50 -37.94
CA ALA A 427 17.19 -13.31 -37.63
C ALA A 427 15.95 -12.47 -37.27
N TYR A 428 16.13 -11.30 -36.63
CA TYR A 428 15.05 -10.36 -36.36
C TYR A 428 14.47 -9.75 -37.64
N GLU A 429 15.32 -9.30 -38.56
CA GLU A 429 14.91 -8.72 -39.83
C GLU A 429 14.20 -9.73 -40.74
N GLU A 430 14.61 -11.00 -40.68
CA GLU A 430 13.98 -12.11 -41.42
C GLU A 430 12.67 -12.59 -40.77
N TYR A 431 12.56 -12.56 -39.44
CA TYR A 431 11.39 -13.06 -38.72
C TYR A 431 10.25 -12.04 -38.68
N SER A 432 10.38 -11.00 -37.84
CA SER A 432 9.33 -10.00 -37.66
C SER A 432 9.72 -8.87 -36.70
N PRO A 433 9.28 -7.62 -36.98
CA PRO A 433 9.15 -6.59 -35.95
C PRO A 433 8.17 -7.00 -34.84
N LEU A 434 8.40 -6.50 -33.63
CA LEU A 434 7.53 -6.75 -32.48
C LEU A 434 6.36 -5.77 -32.47
N TYR A 435 5.14 -6.28 -32.32
CA TYR A 435 3.92 -5.50 -32.18
C TYR A 435 3.35 -5.60 -30.76
N LEU A 436 2.85 -4.47 -30.27
CA LEU A 436 2.23 -4.33 -28.97
C LEU A 436 0.70 -4.28 -29.09
N PRO A 437 -0.05 -4.92 -28.17
CA PRO A 437 -1.50 -4.72 -28.03
C PRO A 437 -1.86 -3.25 -27.76
N ALA A 438 -3.12 -2.89 -28.02
CA ALA A 438 -3.55 -1.50 -27.93
C ALA A 438 -3.47 -0.95 -26.50
N THR A 439 -3.87 -1.76 -25.51
CA THR A 439 -3.77 -1.39 -24.09
C THR A 439 -2.32 -1.16 -23.66
N TYR A 440 -1.40 -2.05 -24.03
CA TYR A 440 0.04 -1.87 -23.78
C TYR A 440 0.59 -0.60 -24.41
N ALA A 441 0.24 -0.33 -25.67
CA ALA A 441 0.72 0.84 -26.39
C ALA A 441 0.26 2.15 -25.71
N VAL A 442 -0.97 2.20 -25.20
CA VAL A 442 -1.50 3.35 -24.45
C VAL A 442 -0.86 3.47 -23.06
N THR A 443 -0.66 2.36 -22.36
CA THR A 443 0.04 2.37 -21.06
C THR A 443 1.46 2.90 -21.20
N TYR A 444 2.20 2.51 -22.26
CA TYR A 444 3.54 3.06 -22.52
C TYR A 444 3.51 4.55 -22.86
N LEU A 445 2.58 4.99 -23.71
CA LEU A 445 2.37 6.41 -23.99
C LEU A 445 2.20 7.24 -22.71
N LEU A 446 1.41 6.74 -21.76
CA LEU A 446 1.13 7.44 -20.52
C LEU A 446 2.27 7.33 -19.51
N ALA A 447 2.93 6.19 -19.45
CA ALA A 447 4.14 6.03 -18.66
C ALA A 447 5.19 7.06 -19.11
N PHE A 448 5.41 7.25 -20.42
CA PHE A 448 6.29 8.30 -20.97
C PHE A 448 5.89 9.70 -20.49
N ALA A 449 4.61 10.06 -20.55
CA ALA A 449 4.13 11.35 -20.04
C ALA A 449 4.29 11.49 -18.52
N LEU A 450 4.02 10.42 -17.76
CA LEU A 450 4.08 10.43 -16.30
C LEU A 450 5.50 10.71 -15.79
N THR A 451 6.53 10.21 -16.49
CA THR A 451 7.95 10.33 -16.09
C THR A 451 8.37 11.77 -15.78
N THR A 452 8.05 12.72 -16.67
CA THR A 452 8.38 14.13 -16.55
C THR A 452 7.30 14.91 -15.81
N CYS A 453 6.03 14.51 -15.97
CA CYS A 453 4.89 15.13 -15.30
C CYS A 453 5.05 15.10 -13.77
N VAL A 454 5.45 13.96 -13.20
CA VAL A 454 5.65 13.80 -11.75
C VAL A 454 6.72 14.76 -11.22
N ILE A 455 7.84 14.91 -11.93
CA ILE A 455 8.93 15.82 -11.53
C ILE A 455 8.45 17.27 -11.61
N VAL A 456 7.90 17.69 -12.75
CA VAL A 456 7.47 19.08 -12.95
C VAL A 456 6.35 19.44 -11.98
N HIS A 457 5.36 18.56 -11.79
CA HIS A 457 4.29 18.77 -10.82
C HIS A 457 4.85 18.95 -9.41
N THR A 458 5.78 18.10 -8.99
CA THR A 458 6.39 18.20 -7.65
C THR A 458 7.17 19.50 -7.48
N ILE A 459 7.95 19.92 -8.48
CA ILE A 459 8.70 21.19 -8.43
C ILE A 459 7.74 22.39 -8.34
N LEU A 460 6.66 22.39 -9.11
CA LEU A 460 5.71 23.50 -9.17
C LEU A 460 4.86 23.63 -7.90
N TYR A 461 4.36 22.51 -7.37
CA TYR A 461 3.42 22.49 -6.25
C TYR A 461 4.13 22.37 -4.89
N HIS A 462 5.18 21.55 -4.80
CA HIS A 462 5.89 21.26 -3.54
C HIS A 462 7.31 21.82 -3.49
N GLY A 463 7.78 22.53 -4.54
CA GLY A 463 9.16 23.02 -4.61
C GLY A 463 9.57 23.97 -3.48
N ARG A 464 8.64 24.79 -2.96
CA ARG A 464 8.91 25.64 -1.77
C ARG A 464 9.14 24.80 -0.52
N SER A 465 8.28 23.82 -0.28
CA SER A 465 8.41 22.88 0.84
C SER A 465 9.68 22.05 0.73
N LEU A 466 10.07 21.65 -0.49
CA LEU A 466 11.32 20.96 -0.77
C LEU A 466 12.54 21.82 -0.40
N LEU A 467 12.58 23.08 -0.86
CA LEU A 467 13.66 24.02 -0.56
C LEU A 467 13.75 24.34 0.94
N ASN A 468 12.61 24.57 1.60
CA ASN A 468 12.56 24.85 3.03
C ASN A 468 13.02 23.64 3.83
N GLY A 469 12.56 22.43 3.49
CA GLY A 469 13.03 21.22 4.11
C GLY A 469 14.53 21.03 3.94
N ILE A 470 15.08 21.18 2.72
CA ILE A 470 16.54 21.09 2.49
C ILE A 470 17.31 22.09 3.38
N LYS A 471 16.81 23.32 3.50
CA LYS A 471 17.38 24.38 4.36
C LYS A 471 17.13 24.18 5.86
N ARG A 472 16.51 23.07 6.28
CA ARG A 472 16.11 22.79 7.67
C ARG A 472 15.21 23.88 8.27
N ILE A 473 14.43 24.55 7.42
CA ILE A 473 13.41 25.52 7.83
C ILE A 473 12.12 24.75 8.10
N ARG A 474 11.42 25.09 9.19
CA ARG A 474 10.14 24.48 9.57
C ARG A 474 9.12 24.66 8.43
N ILE A 475 8.56 23.55 7.96
CA ILE A 475 7.66 23.52 6.79
C ILE A 475 6.22 23.82 7.21
N GLU A 476 5.75 23.21 8.30
CA GLU A 476 4.38 23.31 8.83
C GLU A 476 4.40 23.39 10.38
N LYS A 477 3.27 23.82 10.98
CA LYS A 477 3.05 23.73 12.44
C LYS A 477 2.94 22.24 12.79
N ASP A 478 3.51 21.85 13.92
CA ASP A 478 3.50 20.47 14.38
C ASP A 478 2.10 20.13 14.88
N ASP A 479 1.55 19.01 14.41
CA ASP A 479 0.31 18.46 14.92
C ASP A 479 0.53 17.77 16.27
N ILE A 480 -0.56 17.35 16.92
CA ILE A 480 -0.50 16.65 18.21
C ILE A 480 0.38 15.40 18.15
N HIS A 481 0.37 14.66 17.03
CA HIS A 481 1.18 13.46 16.88
C HIS A 481 2.67 13.77 16.81
N ALA A 482 3.08 14.81 16.08
CA ALA A 482 4.46 15.28 16.07
C ALA A 482 4.90 15.81 17.43
N LYS A 483 4.03 16.48 18.19
CA LYS A 483 4.32 16.92 19.57
C LYS A 483 4.58 15.72 20.49
N LEU A 484 3.71 14.71 20.48
CA LEU A 484 3.86 13.49 21.29
C LEU A 484 5.13 12.71 20.93
N MET A 485 5.47 12.66 19.63
CA MET A 485 6.67 11.96 19.16
C MET A 485 7.99 12.56 19.64
N ARG A 486 8.00 13.79 20.16
CA ARG A 486 9.22 14.43 20.72
C ARG A 486 9.75 13.73 21.97
N ASN A 487 8.91 12.95 22.65
CA ASN A 487 9.32 12.16 23.81
C ASN A 487 10.23 10.98 23.43
N TYR A 488 10.28 10.61 22.14
CA TYR A 488 11.09 9.49 21.68
C TYR A 488 12.37 9.96 21.01
N PRO A 489 13.50 9.29 21.28
CA PRO A 489 14.74 9.60 20.60
C PRO A 489 14.65 9.18 19.14
N GLU A 490 14.85 10.15 18.26
CA GLU A 490 14.87 9.93 16.81
C GLU A 490 16.05 9.05 16.36
N VAL A 491 15.89 8.47 15.18
CA VAL A 491 16.98 7.75 14.49
C VAL A 491 17.95 8.79 13.89
N PRO A 492 19.26 8.69 14.14
CA PRO A 492 20.23 9.56 13.49
C PRO A 492 20.31 9.29 11.97
N ASP A 493 20.45 10.34 11.16
CA ASP A 493 20.52 10.20 9.69
C ASP A 493 21.70 9.30 9.23
N TRP A 494 22.78 9.22 10.03
CA TRP A 494 23.94 8.38 9.71
C TRP A 494 23.63 6.87 9.75
N TRP A 495 22.60 6.42 10.49
CA TRP A 495 22.18 5.01 10.47
C TRP A 495 21.70 4.62 9.07
N TYR A 496 20.84 5.45 8.49
CA TYR A 496 20.32 5.27 7.13
C TYR A 496 21.42 5.43 6.07
N MET A 497 22.31 6.40 6.24
CA MET A 497 23.45 6.59 5.33
C MET A 497 24.40 5.38 5.36
N THR A 498 24.65 4.81 6.55
CA THR A 498 25.49 3.61 6.69
C THR A 498 24.84 2.40 6.03
N ALA A 499 23.54 2.20 6.22
CA ALA A 499 22.80 1.14 5.54
C ALA A 499 22.86 1.31 4.01
N PHE A 500 22.61 2.52 3.51
CA PHE A 500 22.71 2.81 2.07
C PHE A 500 24.08 2.43 1.49
N VAL A 501 25.17 2.90 2.11
CA VAL A 501 26.53 2.65 1.62
C VAL A 501 26.88 1.16 1.70
N LEU A 502 26.51 0.48 2.78
CA LEU A 502 26.78 -0.95 2.97
C LEU A 502 26.08 -1.79 1.89
N PHE A 503 24.77 -1.62 1.70
CA PHE A 503 23.99 -2.45 0.77
C PHE A 503 24.23 -2.08 -0.69
N PHE A 504 24.53 -0.82 -0.98
CA PHE A 504 25.03 -0.43 -2.30
C PHE A 504 26.40 -1.04 -2.61
N SER A 505 27.30 -1.12 -1.64
CA SER A 505 28.58 -1.80 -1.82
C SER A 505 28.40 -3.30 -2.10
N LEU A 506 27.44 -3.95 -1.43
CA LEU A 506 27.07 -5.35 -1.70
C LEU A 506 26.54 -5.54 -3.13
N ALA A 507 25.83 -4.55 -3.69
CA ALA A 507 25.39 -4.59 -5.08
C ALA A 507 26.57 -4.57 -6.07
N ILE A 508 27.59 -3.73 -5.81
CA ILE A 508 28.81 -3.68 -6.62
C ILE A 508 29.51 -5.05 -6.57
N VAL A 509 29.63 -5.64 -5.38
CA VAL A 509 30.22 -6.97 -5.21
C VAL A 509 29.42 -8.03 -5.97
N ALA A 510 28.09 -8.01 -5.92
CA ALA A 510 27.24 -8.97 -6.63
C ALA A 510 27.47 -8.92 -8.15
N VAL A 511 27.62 -7.72 -8.71
CA VAL A 511 27.80 -7.53 -10.15
C VAL A 511 29.21 -7.90 -10.61
N GLU A 512 30.24 -7.51 -9.87
CA GLU A 512 31.64 -7.72 -10.25
C GLU A 512 32.11 -9.17 -10.02
N VAL A 513 31.70 -9.80 -8.93
CA VAL A 513 32.17 -11.17 -8.59
C VAL A 513 31.50 -12.23 -9.46
N TRP A 514 30.22 -12.06 -9.79
CA TRP A 514 29.47 -13.00 -10.65
C TRP A 514 29.47 -12.62 -12.13
N HIS A 515 30.23 -11.59 -12.52
CA HIS A 515 30.41 -11.15 -13.91
C HIS A 515 29.10 -11.04 -14.70
N THR A 516 28.09 -10.36 -14.15
CA THR A 516 26.75 -10.25 -14.76
C THR A 516 26.69 -9.41 -16.04
N GLY A 517 27.83 -8.87 -16.48
CA GLY A 517 27.92 -7.98 -17.64
C GLY A 517 27.37 -6.56 -17.40
N VAL A 518 26.95 -6.25 -16.17
CA VAL A 518 26.53 -4.90 -15.77
C VAL A 518 27.77 -4.09 -15.37
N PRO A 519 28.06 -2.96 -16.02
CA PRO A 519 29.15 -2.11 -15.56
C PRO A 519 28.74 -1.33 -14.31
N VAL A 520 29.69 -1.07 -13.39
CA VAL A 520 29.43 -0.34 -12.13
C VAL A 520 28.76 1.02 -12.33
N TRP A 521 29.12 1.75 -13.40
CA TRP A 521 28.48 3.04 -13.69
C TRP A 521 26.98 2.91 -13.97
N ALA A 522 26.52 1.80 -14.57
CA ALA A 522 25.11 1.55 -14.81
C ALA A 522 24.38 1.26 -13.49
N LEU A 523 25.03 0.58 -12.55
CA LEU A 523 24.51 0.39 -11.21
C LEU A 523 24.35 1.73 -10.47
N VAL A 524 25.31 2.66 -10.58
CA VAL A 524 25.17 4.01 -10.02
C VAL A 524 23.96 4.75 -10.61
N LEU A 525 23.76 4.67 -11.93
CA LEU A 525 22.58 5.26 -12.59
C LEU A 525 21.26 4.62 -12.13
N SER A 526 21.26 3.31 -11.86
CA SER A 526 20.09 2.59 -11.35
C SER A 526 19.64 3.10 -9.97
N VAL A 527 20.57 3.60 -9.16
CA VAL A 527 20.30 4.19 -7.84
C VAL A 527 19.98 5.68 -7.92
N LEU A 528 20.51 6.37 -8.93
CA LEU A 528 20.19 7.78 -9.15
C LEU A 528 18.70 7.99 -9.45
N LEU A 529 18.07 7.05 -10.17
CA LEU A 529 16.63 7.11 -10.46
C LEU A 529 15.75 7.14 -9.20
N PRO A 530 15.79 6.16 -8.28
CA PRO A 530 15.00 6.21 -7.06
C PRO A 530 15.35 7.41 -6.19
N ILE A 531 16.60 7.90 -6.16
CA ILE A 531 16.96 9.14 -5.45
C ILE A 531 16.18 10.35 -5.97
N ILE A 532 16.05 10.49 -7.30
CA ILE A 532 15.32 11.61 -7.92
C ILE A 532 13.81 11.46 -7.70
N TYR A 533 13.29 10.24 -7.78
CA TYR A 533 11.86 9.98 -7.83
C TYR A 533 11.20 9.67 -6.47
N VAL A 534 11.96 9.34 -5.42
CA VAL A 534 11.40 8.98 -4.10
C VAL A 534 10.56 10.09 -3.47
N LEU A 535 10.97 11.35 -3.59
CA LEU A 535 10.19 12.48 -3.07
C LEU A 535 8.96 12.77 -3.93
N PRO A 536 9.07 12.92 -5.28
CA PRO A 536 7.90 13.06 -6.14
C PRO A 536 6.87 11.94 -6.01
N SER A 537 7.31 10.67 -6.02
CA SER A 537 6.42 9.52 -5.86
C SER A 537 5.85 9.48 -4.44
N GLY A 538 6.66 9.77 -3.43
CA GLY A 538 6.27 9.78 -2.02
C GLY A 538 5.20 10.83 -1.70
N PHE A 539 5.29 12.04 -2.27
CA PHE A 539 4.24 13.07 -2.08
C PHE A 539 2.89 12.59 -2.61
N ILE A 540 2.88 12.05 -3.83
CA ILE A 540 1.64 11.56 -4.45
C ILE A 540 1.11 10.37 -3.65
N TYR A 541 1.97 9.44 -3.27
CA TYR A 541 1.57 8.26 -2.51
C TYR A 541 1.01 8.61 -1.13
N ALA A 542 1.68 9.51 -0.39
CA ALA A 542 1.25 9.96 0.93
C ALA A 542 -0.10 10.69 0.92
N MET A 543 -0.43 11.43 -0.16
CA MET A 543 -1.68 12.17 -0.26
C MET A 543 -2.84 11.35 -0.84
N THR A 544 -2.56 10.49 -1.81
CA THR A 544 -3.61 9.80 -2.60
C THR A 544 -3.82 8.36 -2.17
N GLY A 545 -2.81 7.76 -1.54
CA GLY A 545 -2.76 6.33 -1.32
C GLY A 545 -2.39 5.50 -2.55
N GLN A 546 -1.97 6.12 -3.65
CA GLN A 546 -1.62 5.46 -4.92
C GLN A 546 -0.15 5.65 -5.27
N GLY A 547 0.57 4.54 -5.40
CA GLY A 547 2.00 4.53 -5.69
C GLY A 547 2.29 4.82 -7.17
N ILE A 548 3.46 5.38 -7.44
CA ILE A 548 3.97 5.56 -8.81
C ILE A 548 5.17 4.64 -8.98
N THR A 549 5.19 3.89 -10.08
CA THR A 549 6.26 2.93 -10.38
C THR A 549 7.13 3.39 -11.55
N LEU A 550 8.45 3.17 -11.47
CA LEU A 550 9.43 3.54 -12.50
C LEU A 550 9.70 2.44 -13.55
N ASN A 551 8.78 1.48 -13.71
CA ASN A 551 9.00 0.29 -14.53
C ASN A 551 9.53 0.60 -15.93
N LEU A 552 8.98 1.61 -16.60
CA LEU A 552 9.38 1.95 -17.97
C LEU A 552 10.76 2.62 -18.03
N LEU A 553 11.01 3.65 -17.21
CA LEU A 553 12.30 4.36 -17.18
C LEU A 553 13.46 3.44 -16.85
N ALA A 554 13.24 2.55 -15.89
CA ALA A 554 14.23 1.59 -15.44
C ALA A 554 14.59 0.53 -16.51
N GLN A 555 13.82 0.45 -17.60
CA GLN A 555 14.10 -0.42 -18.75
C GLN A 555 14.66 0.34 -19.94
N ILE A 556 14.18 1.56 -20.19
CA ILE A 556 14.60 2.36 -21.35
C ILE A 556 16.05 2.81 -21.23
N ILE A 557 16.45 3.30 -20.06
CA ILE A 557 17.81 3.82 -19.84
C ILE A 557 18.87 2.74 -20.07
N PRO A 558 18.80 1.55 -19.42
CA PRO A 558 19.76 0.50 -19.72
C PRO A 558 19.58 -0.07 -21.13
N GLY A 559 18.36 -0.11 -21.68
CA GLY A 559 18.12 -0.58 -23.04
C GLY A 559 18.76 0.28 -24.13
N THR A 560 18.89 1.60 -23.92
CA THR A 560 19.62 2.48 -24.84
C THR A 560 21.13 2.44 -24.64
N LEU A 561 21.59 2.33 -23.38
CA LEU A 561 23.02 2.42 -23.04
C LEU A 561 23.76 1.08 -23.15
N LEU A 562 23.07 -0.04 -22.92
CA LEU A 562 23.58 -1.41 -22.96
C LEU A 562 22.69 -2.27 -23.89
N PRO A 563 22.61 -1.93 -25.19
CA PRO A 563 21.69 -2.61 -26.10
C PRO A 563 22.07 -4.07 -26.29
N GLY A 564 21.07 -4.95 -26.37
CA GLY A 564 21.27 -6.37 -26.66
C GLY A 564 21.67 -7.23 -25.46
N ASN A 565 21.79 -6.65 -24.26
CA ASN A 565 22.07 -7.39 -23.03
C ASN A 565 20.81 -7.40 -22.11
N PRO A 566 19.98 -8.45 -22.18
CA PRO A 566 18.77 -8.55 -21.36
C PRO A 566 19.08 -8.68 -19.87
N LEU A 567 20.14 -9.40 -19.48
CA LEU A 567 20.52 -9.55 -18.06
C LEU A 567 20.83 -8.21 -17.42
N ALA A 568 21.61 -7.37 -18.10
CA ALA A 568 21.97 -6.06 -17.58
C ALA A 568 20.75 -5.15 -17.42
N ASN A 569 19.80 -5.22 -18.36
CA ASN A 569 18.53 -4.51 -18.26
C ASN A 569 17.71 -4.99 -17.06
N MET A 570 17.59 -6.31 -16.88
CA MET A 570 16.84 -6.90 -15.76
C MET A 570 17.43 -6.53 -14.39
N VAL A 571 18.76 -6.57 -14.25
CA VAL A 571 19.45 -6.18 -13.01
C VAL A 571 19.24 -4.70 -12.71
N PHE A 572 19.44 -3.81 -13.70
CA PHE A 572 19.21 -2.38 -13.54
C PHE A 572 17.76 -2.07 -13.16
N LYS A 573 16.81 -2.71 -13.84
CA LYS A 573 15.37 -2.56 -13.60
C LYS A 573 15.02 -2.99 -12.18
N ALA A 574 15.46 -4.18 -11.79
CA ALA A 574 15.22 -4.71 -10.46
C ALA A 574 15.77 -3.79 -9.37
N TYR A 575 16.98 -3.26 -9.57
CA TYR A 575 17.57 -2.31 -8.63
C TYR A 575 16.77 -1.02 -8.51
N SER A 576 16.45 -0.39 -9.63
CA SER A 576 15.76 0.92 -9.64
C SER A 576 14.35 0.83 -9.07
N VAL A 577 13.58 -0.18 -9.51
CA VAL A 577 12.17 -0.34 -9.13
C VAL A 577 12.06 -0.81 -7.68
N GLN A 578 12.79 -1.85 -7.28
CA GLN A 578 12.73 -2.35 -5.90
C GLN A 578 13.18 -1.28 -4.90
N THR A 579 14.27 -0.57 -5.18
CA THR A 579 14.78 0.48 -4.29
C THR A 579 13.75 1.57 -4.06
N LEU A 580 13.00 1.99 -5.10
CA LEU A 580 11.95 2.99 -4.94
C LEU A 580 10.77 2.46 -4.10
N THR A 581 10.25 1.28 -4.46
CA THR A 581 9.09 0.67 -3.79
C THR A 581 9.36 0.47 -2.31
N GLU A 582 10.52 -0.09 -1.97
CA GLU A 582 10.90 -0.32 -0.57
C GLU A 582 11.15 1.01 0.16
N ALA A 583 11.80 1.99 -0.47
CA ALA A 583 11.95 3.30 0.15
C ALA A 583 10.60 3.92 0.51
N THR A 584 9.59 3.85 -0.37
CA THR A 584 8.24 4.35 -0.08
C THR A 584 7.50 3.53 0.96
N SER A 585 7.64 2.21 0.95
CA SER A 585 7.03 1.30 1.93
C SER A 585 7.62 1.53 3.34
N PHE A 586 8.94 1.68 3.45
CA PHE A 586 9.56 1.97 4.73
C PHE A 586 9.18 3.34 5.28
N VAL A 587 9.02 4.36 4.43
CA VAL A 587 8.48 5.67 4.85
C VAL A 587 7.03 5.55 5.32
N GLN A 588 6.22 4.73 4.64
CA GLN A 588 4.85 4.44 5.06
C GLN A 588 4.82 3.88 6.48
N ASP A 589 5.62 2.86 6.78
CA ASP A 589 5.73 2.28 8.12
C ASP A 589 6.23 3.30 9.16
N LEU A 590 7.17 4.17 8.81
CA LEU A 590 7.62 5.25 9.70
C LEU A 590 6.47 6.20 10.05
N LYS A 591 5.56 6.49 9.09
CA LYS A 591 4.33 7.25 9.38
C LYS A 591 3.37 6.45 10.26
N LEU A 592 3.21 5.15 10.06
CA LEU A 592 2.40 4.32 10.95
C LEU A 592 2.94 4.35 12.39
N GLY A 593 4.26 4.21 12.56
CA GLY A 593 4.92 4.35 13.86
C GLY A 593 4.69 5.73 14.48
N HIS A 594 4.73 6.79 13.68
CA HIS A 594 4.40 8.16 14.11
C HIS A 594 2.95 8.29 14.59
N TYR A 595 1.99 7.64 13.92
CA TYR A 595 0.58 7.65 14.34
C TYR A 595 0.32 6.87 15.63
N ILE A 596 0.98 5.74 15.87
CA ILE A 596 0.77 4.95 17.10
C ILE A 596 1.81 5.25 18.19
N LYS A 597 2.71 6.20 17.94
CA LYS A 597 3.75 6.63 18.88
C LYS A 597 4.69 5.50 19.28
N VAL A 598 5.08 4.71 18.29
CA VAL A 598 6.12 3.69 18.44
C VAL A 598 7.50 4.37 18.37
N PRO A 599 8.45 4.05 19.26
CA PRO A 599 9.78 4.64 19.23
C PRO A 599 10.45 4.47 17.85
N PRO A 600 10.95 5.55 17.20
CA PRO A 600 11.50 5.47 15.83
C PRO A 600 12.64 4.47 15.68
N ARG A 601 13.50 4.33 16.71
CA ARG A 601 14.60 3.36 16.74
C ARG A 601 14.10 1.92 16.76
N ALA A 602 12.96 1.65 17.40
CA ALA A 602 12.35 0.33 17.40
C ALA A 602 11.80 -0.01 16.02
N THR A 603 11.11 0.92 15.38
CA THR A 603 10.60 0.76 13.99
C THR A 603 11.75 0.48 13.02
N PHE A 604 12.85 1.24 13.10
CA PHE A 604 14.05 1.01 12.29
C PHE A 604 14.59 -0.42 12.45
N LEU A 605 14.78 -0.89 13.69
CA LEU A 605 15.33 -2.23 13.95
C LEU A 605 14.37 -3.33 13.49
N ALA A 606 13.06 -3.18 13.74
CA ALA A 606 12.06 -4.14 13.32
C ALA A 606 12.04 -4.31 11.79
N GLN A 607 12.05 -3.20 11.04
CA GLN A 607 12.12 -3.23 9.58
C GLN A 607 13.41 -3.87 9.08
N ALA A 608 14.57 -3.46 9.59
CA ALA A 608 15.86 -3.97 9.13
C ALA A 608 15.99 -5.49 9.37
N VAL A 609 15.64 -5.97 10.58
CA VAL A 609 15.73 -7.40 10.91
C VAL A 609 14.71 -8.22 10.12
N ALA A 610 13.47 -7.74 9.97
CA ALA A 610 12.46 -8.43 9.19
C ALA A 610 12.83 -8.52 7.71
N THR A 611 13.36 -7.45 7.11
CA THR A 611 13.81 -7.44 5.71
C THR A 611 14.92 -8.45 5.48
N ILE A 612 15.93 -8.48 6.37
CA ILE A 612 17.04 -9.43 6.27
C ILE A 612 16.50 -10.86 6.36
N LEU A 613 15.70 -11.18 7.38
CA LEU A 613 15.12 -12.52 7.53
C LEU A 613 14.27 -12.91 6.31
N ALA A 614 13.40 -12.00 5.84
CA ALA A 614 12.55 -12.24 4.68
C ALA A 614 13.38 -12.56 3.44
N ALA A 615 14.45 -11.80 3.16
CA ALA A 615 15.34 -12.08 2.02
C ALA A 615 15.94 -13.49 2.07
N PHE A 616 16.42 -13.95 3.25
CA PHE A 616 16.93 -15.30 3.41
C PHE A 616 15.85 -16.36 3.16
N VAL A 617 14.68 -16.19 3.78
CA VAL A 617 13.56 -17.14 3.67
C VAL A 617 13.05 -17.23 2.24
N GLN A 618 12.83 -16.09 1.59
CA GLN A 618 12.26 -15.99 0.25
C GLN A 618 13.20 -16.59 -0.81
N VAL A 619 14.51 -16.32 -0.71
CA VAL A 619 15.51 -16.93 -1.61
C VAL A 619 15.63 -18.44 -1.34
N ALA A 620 15.59 -18.88 -0.08
CA ALA A 620 15.63 -20.30 0.26
C ALA A 620 14.41 -21.07 -0.27
N VAL A 621 13.20 -20.49 -0.14
CA VAL A 621 11.97 -21.08 -0.69
C VAL A 621 12.03 -21.16 -2.20
N LYS A 622 12.46 -20.08 -2.88
CA LYS A 622 12.67 -20.11 -4.33
C LYS A 622 13.67 -21.22 -4.70
N GLN A 623 14.80 -21.32 -4.02
CA GLN A 623 15.82 -22.34 -4.34
C GLN A 623 15.25 -23.75 -4.16
N TRP A 624 14.58 -23.99 -3.03
CA TRP A 624 13.94 -25.27 -2.73
C TRP A 624 12.91 -25.67 -3.81
N MET A 625 12.06 -24.73 -4.24
CA MET A 625 11.05 -25.01 -5.27
C MET A 625 11.68 -25.42 -6.60
N PHE A 626 12.72 -24.71 -7.05
CA PHE A 626 13.35 -24.95 -8.35
C PHE A 626 14.20 -26.22 -8.37
N ASP A 627 14.72 -26.66 -7.22
CA ASP A 627 15.48 -27.90 -7.11
C ASP A 627 14.59 -29.15 -6.94
N ASN A 628 13.38 -29.01 -6.41
CA ASN A 628 12.52 -30.16 -6.04
C ASN A 628 11.27 -30.33 -6.90
N ILE A 629 10.81 -29.29 -7.60
CA ILE A 629 9.60 -29.34 -8.43
C ILE A 629 10.03 -29.49 -9.90
N PRO A 630 9.81 -30.68 -10.51
CA PRO A 630 10.12 -30.88 -11.92
C PRO A 630 9.20 -30.02 -12.79
N ASP A 631 9.67 -29.52 -13.93
CA ASP A 631 8.88 -28.75 -14.92
C ASP A 631 8.26 -27.45 -14.37
N ILE A 632 8.93 -26.79 -13.41
CA ILE A 632 8.47 -25.50 -12.88
C ILE A 632 8.44 -24.43 -13.99
N CYS A 633 7.43 -23.56 -13.98
CA CYS A 633 7.15 -22.56 -15.00
C CYS A 633 6.73 -23.11 -16.39
N ASP A 634 6.53 -24.43 -16.55
CA ASP A 634 5.90 -25.00 -17.75
C ASP A 634 4.37 -24.76 -17.71
N ALA A 635 3.77 -24.49 -18.88
CA ALA A 635 2.33 -24.30 -19.03
C ALA A 635 1.50 -25.51 -18.57
N ASN A 636 2.04 -26.73 -18.68
CA ASN A 636 1.34 -27.97 -18.33
C ASN A 636 1.65 -28.51 -16.93
N GLN A 637 2.30 -27.70 -16.08
CA GLN A 637 2.67 -28.09 -14.73
C GLN A 637 1.45 -28.57 -13.90
N ALA A 638 1.55 -29.77 -13.32
CA ALA A 638 0.49 -30.43 -12.56
C ALA A 638 -0.05 -29.59 -11.39
N SER A 639 0.83 -28.83 -10.72
CA SER A 639 0.45 -27.95 -9.59
C SER A 639 0.09 -26.51 -9.99
N GLN A 640 0.02 -26.22 -11.30
CA GLN A 640 -0.23 -24.89 -11.87
C GLN A 640 0.82 -23.84 -11.45
N LEU A 641 2.06 -24.28 -11.25
CA LEU A 641 3.21 -23.41 -10.99
C LEU A 641 3.79 -22.89 -12.33
N ILE A 642 2.99 -22.09 -13.03
CA ILE A 642 3.25 -21.63 -14.41
C ILE A 642 3.99 -20.27 -14.48
N CYS A 643 4.29 -19.65 -13.34
CA CYS A 643 5.10 -18.42 -13.23
C CYS A 643 4.60 -17.21 -14.07
N PRO A 644 3.34 -16.77 -13.91
CA PRO A 644 2.73 -15.76 -14.78
C PRO A 644 3.43 -14.38 -14.72
N HIS A 645 3.83 -13.93 -13.53
CA HIS A 645 4.55 -12.65 -13.36
C HIS A 645 5.92 -12.68 -14.04
N ASN A 646 6.59 -13.83 -14.01
CA ASN A 646 7.88 -14.02 -14.64
C ASN A 646 7.77 -14.02 -16.17
N GLN A 647 6.68 -14.53 -16.74
CA GLN A 647 6.42 -14.46 -18.18
C GLN A 647 6.27 -13.00 -18.65
N VAL A 648 5.49 -12.18 -17.93
CA VAL A 648 5.38 -10.74 -18.24
C VAL A 648 6.73 -10.03 -18.09
N PHE A 649 7.50 -10.37 -17.06
CA PHE A 649 8.84 -9.81 -16.85
C PHE A 649 9.81 -10.21 -17.97
N TYR A 650 9.77 -11.46 -18.41
CA TYR A 650 10.55 -11.98 -19.53
C TYR A 650 10.19 -11.26 -20.83
N THR A 651 8.91 -11.18 -21.16
CA THR A 651 8.37 -10.40 -22.29
C THR A 651 8.88 -8.96 -22.27
N ALA A 652 8.80 -8.28 -21.12
CA ALA A 652 9.28 -6.91 -20.99
C ALA A 652 10.80 -6.80 -21.19
N SER A 653 11.58 -7.77 -20.71
CA SER A 653 13.03 -7.84 -20.91
C SER A 653 13.42 -8.08 -22.37
N ALA A 654 12.63 -8.85 -23.13
CA ALA A 654 12.83 -9.05 -24.55
C ALA A 654 12.56 -7.75 -25.34
N VAL A 655 11.48 -7.05 -25.00
CA VAL A 655 11.10 -5.76 -25.61
C VAL A 655 12.18 -4.69 -25.37
N TRP A 656 12.55 -4.45 -24.12
CA TRP A 656 13.38 -3.30 -23.75
C TRP A 656 14.87 -3.60 -23.60
N GLY A 657 15.23 -4.82 -23.21
CA GLY A 657 16.62 -5.24 -23.01
C GLY A 657 17.25 -5.83 -24.27
N LEU A 658 16.59 -6.81 -24.87
CA LEU A 658 17.12 -7.56 -26.01
C LEU A 658 16.98 -6.79 -27.33
N ILE A 659 15.75 -6.54 -27.79
CA ILE A 659 15.48 -5.81 -29.05
C ILE A 659 15.92 -4.35 -28.90
N GLY A 660 15.63 -3.78 -27.73
CA GLY A 660 16.04 -2.44 -27.35
C GLY A 660 15.07 -1.34 -27.82
N PRO A 661 15.01 -0.22 -27.07
CA PRO A 661 14.10 0.91 -27.33
C PRO A 661 14.34 1.57 -28.70
N SER A 662 15.57 1.57 -29.21
CA SER A 662 15.92 2.22 -30.48
C SER A 662 15.20 1.60 -31.69
N ARG A 663 14.90 0.30 -31.67
CA ARG A 663 14.24 -0.37 -32.79
C ARG A 663 12.72 -0.20 -32.80
N GLN A 664 12.12 -0.01 -31.62
CA GLN A 664 10.66 0.15 -31.49
C GLN A 664 10.21 1.61 -31.44
N PHE A 665 11.01 2.47 -30.81
CA PHE A 665 10.69 3.88 -30.56
C PHE A 665 11.67 4.85 -31.23
N GLY A 666 12.73 4.37 -31.89
CA GLY A 666 13.69 5.22 -32.60
C GLY A 666 13.12 5.85 -33.87
N THR A 667 13.93 6.68 -34.52
CA THR A 667 13.53 7.40 -35.74
C THR A 667 13.13 6.42 -36.85
N GLY A 668 11.91 6.57 -37.38
CA GLY A 668 11.36 5.69 -38.42
C GLY A 668 10.64 4.44 -37.90
N ALA A 669 10.64 4.19 -36.58
CA ALA A 669 9.91 3.08 -35.98
C ALA A 669 8.41 3.41 -35.77
N ILE A 670 7.58 2.36 -35.65
CA ILE A 670 6.12 2.46 -35.57
C ILE A 670 5.69 3.30 -34.34
N TYR A 671 6.33 3.09 -33.19
CA TYR A 671 5.96 3.73 -31.93
C TYR A 671 6.74 5.02 -31.63
N HIS A 672 7.55 5.51 -32.57
CA HIS A 672 8.32 6.75 -32.41
C HIS A 672 7.51 7.95 -31.87
N PRO A 673 6.25 8.19 -32.33
CA PRO A 673 5.46 9.32 -31.85
C PRO A 673 5.21 9.32 -30.33
N GLN A 674 5.28 8.16 -29.67
CA GLN A 674 5.04 8.07 -28.23
C GLN A 674 6.12 8.79 -27.41
N LEU A 675 7.34 8.96 -27.95
CA LEU A 675 8.41 9.68 -27.25
C LEU A 675 8.06 11.17 -27.03
N PHE A 676 7.23 11.77 -27.89
CA PHE A 676 6.77 13.15 -27.70
C PHE A 676 5.90 13.31 -26.44
N ALA A 677 5.33 12.22 -25.91
CA ALA A 677 4.59 12.24 -24.67
C ALA A 677 5.45 12.68 -23.48
N ILE A 678 6.77 12.49 -23.51
CA ILE A 678 7.71 12.98 -22.49
C ILE A 678 7.65 14.52 -22.41
N ILE A 679 7.59 15.20 -23.56
CA ILE A 679 7.49 16.67 -23.62
C ILE A 679 6.10 17.11 -23.16
N VAL A 680 5.05 16.43 -23.62
CA VAL A 680 3.68 16.69 -23.20
C VAL A 680 3.55 16.56 -21.68
N GLY A 681 4.12 15.50 -21.10
CA GLY A 681 4.17 15.26 -19.67
C GLY A 681 4.83 16.40 -18.88
N ALA A 682 5.94 16.95 -19.39
CA ALA A 682 6.61 18.08 -18.75
C ALA A 682 5.78 19.36 -18.79
N ILE A 683 5.03 19.59 -19.88
CA ILE A 683 4.23 20.80 -20.05
C ILE A 683 2.87 20.69 -19.35
N LEU A 684 2.29 19.49 -19.25
CA LEU A 684 0.93 19.25 -18.79
C LEU A 684 0.59 19.90 -17.43
N PRO A 685 1.44 19.87 -16.39
CA PRO A 685 1.15 20.53 -15.11
C PRO A 685 1.16 22.06 -15.17
N VAL A 686 1.88 22.67 -16.13
CA VAL A 686 2.16 24.11 -16.16
C VAL A 686 0.89 24.95 -16.35
N PRO A 687 -0.02 24.66 -17.32
CA PRO A 687 -1.26 25.42 -17.47
C PRO A 687 -2.15 25.39 -16.22
N PHE A 688 -2.31 24.21 -15.58
CA PHE A 688 -3.13 24.08 -14.38
C PHE A 688 -2.54 24.85 -13.20
N TRP A 689 -1.22 24.82 -13.05
CA TRP A 689 -0.53 25.57 -12.01
C TRP A 689 -0.64 27.09 -12.21
N LEU A 690 -0.46 27.59 -13.44
CA LEU A 690 -0.64 29.01 -13.77
C LEU A 690 -2.09 29.45 -13.52
N TRP A 691 -3.05 28.62 -13.89
CA TRP A 691 -4.46 28.88 -13.66
C TRP A 691 -4.79 28.98 -12.16
N GLN A 692 -4.30 28.03 -11.36
CA GLN A 692 -4.49 28.03 -9.91
C GLN A 692 -3.88 29.28 -9.26
N ARG A 693 -2.73 29.75 -9.73
CA ARG A 693 -2.13 31.00 -9.24
C ARG A 693 -2.97 32.23 -9.57
N ARG A 694 -3.60 32.26 -10.74
CA ARG A 694 -4.46 33.38 -11.14
C ARG A 694 -5.83 33.33 -10.47
N TYR A 695 -6.37 32.13 -10.24
CA TYR A 695 -7.68 31.89 -9.65
C TYR A 695 -7.58 30.87 -8.50
N PRO A 696 -7.11 31.30 -7.31
CA PRO A 696 -6.84 30.38 -6.19
C PRO A 696 -8.09 29.65 -5.66
N ASN A 697 -9.27 30.24 -5.84
CA ASN A 697 -10.55 29.66 -5.41
C ASN A 697 -11.22 28.76 -6.46
N SER A 698 -10.56 28.52 -7.60
CA SER A 698 -11.09 27.64 -8.66
C SER A 698 -11.03 26.15 -8.28
N TRP A 699 -11.88 25.34 -8.90
CA TRP A 699 -11.86 23.87 -8.78
C TRP A 699 -10.53 23.24 -9.23
N VAL A 700 -9.74 23.95 -10.04
CA VAL A 700 -8.43 23.51 -10.56
C VAL A 700 -7.43 23.20 -9.43
N LYS A 701 -7.64 23.75 -8.22
CA LYS A 701 -6.80 23.41 -7.05
C LYS A 701 -6.81 21.93 -6.67
N PHE A 702 -7.84 21.19 -7.08
CA PHE A 702 -7.95 19.75 -6.83
C PHE A 702 -7.31 18.91 -7.94
N VAL A 703 -6.98 19.50 -9.10
CA VAL A 703 -6.47 18.75 -10.26
C VAL A 703 -5.03 18.32 -10.02
N ASN A 704 -4.81 17.01 -9.99
CA ASN A 704 -3.49 16.42 -9.91
C ASN A 704 -3.17 15.66 -11.20
N THR A 705 -2.35 16.27 -12.06
CA THR A 705 -2.02 15.73 -13.39
C THR A 705 -1.25 14.40 -13.35
N PRO A 706 -0.25 14.19 -12.47
CA PRO A 706 0.34 12.88 -12.27
C PRO A 706 -0.66 11.78 -11.93
N VAL A 707 -1.64 12.05 -11.06
CA VAL A 707 -2.62 11.04 -10.63
C VAL A 707 -3.51 10.61 -11.80
N ILE A 708 -3.92 11.55 -12.66
CA ILE A 708 -4.67 11.26 -13.88
C ILE A 708 -3.86 10.34 -14.81
N LEU A 709 -2.57 10.65 -15.03
CA LEU A 709 -1.70 9.84 -15.89
C LEU A 709 -1.35 8.48 -15.28
N ASN A 710 -1.27 8.39 -13.95
CA ASN A 710 -1.03 7.14 -13.24
C ASN A 710 -2.25 6.21 -13.26
N GLY A 711 -3.44 6.74 -13.58
CA GLY A 711 -4.72 6.06 -13.46
C GLY A 711 -4.92 4.82 -14.34
N VAL A 712 -3.99 4.49 -15.25
CA VAL A 712 -4.03 3.24 -16.04
C VAL A 712 -2.73 2.43 -15.95
N SER A 713 -1.85 2.79 -15.03
CA SER A 713 -0.51 2.17 -14.90
C SER A 713 -0.55 0.68 -14.51
N GLY A 714 -1.67 0.20 -13.96
CA GLY A 714 -1.88 -1.20 -13.60
C GLY A 714 -2.33 -2.10 -14.75
N ILE A 715 -2.59 -1.54 -15.94
CA ILE A 715 -3.06 -2.29 -17.11
C ILE A 715 -1.90 -2.53 -18.08
N PRO A 716 -1.62 -3.78 -18.49
CA PRO A 716 -2.03 -5.06 -17.89
C PRO A 716 -1.22 -5.45 -16.62
N PRO A 717 -1.65 -6.41 -15.78
CA PRO A 717 -2.73 -7.39 -15.98
C PRO A 717 -4.11 -6.93 -15.48
N ALA A 718 -4.25 -5.75 -14.87
CA ALA A 718 -5.56 -5.25 -14.49
C ALA A 718 -6.44 -5.06 -15.73
N THR A 719 -7.73 -5.29 -15.60
CA THR A 719 -8.71 -5.09 -16.68
C THR A 719 -9.65 -3.95 -16.33
N GLY A 720 -10.48 -3.52 -17.28
CA GLY A 720 -11.33 -2.35 -17.08
C GLY A 720 -12.33 -2.48 -15.92
N ILE A 721 -12.74 -3.72 -15.58
CA ILE A 721 -13.63 -3.98 -14.45
C ILE A 721 -13.01 -3.59 -13.13
N ASN A 722 -11.68 -3.74 -12.99
CA ASN A 722 -10.98 -3.40 -11.77
C ASN A 722 -11.07 -1.90 -11.48
N TYR A 723 -11.09 -1.05 -12.50
CA TYR A 723 -11.19 0.40 -12.34
C TYR A 723 -12.64 0.88 -12.19
N SER A 724 -13.56 0.33 -13.01
CA SER A 724 -14.96 0.76 -13.00
C SER A 724 -15.70 0.36 -11.73
N SER A 725 -15.50 -0.87 -11.24
CA SER A 725 -16.09 -1.37 -10.00
C SER A 725 -15.47 -0.73 -8.76
N TRP A 726 -14.14 -0.53 -8.77
CA TRP A 726 -13.43 0.23 -7.74
C TRP A 726 -14.00 1.64 -7.58
N PHE A 727 -14.18 2.37 -8.69
CA PHE A 727 -14.75 3.71 -8.67
C PHE A 727 -16.22 3.71 -8.21
N ALA A 728 -17.01 2.70 -8.59
CA ALA A 728 -18.41 2.60 -8.17
C ALA A 728 -18.56 2.41 -6.65
N VAL A 729 -17.72 1.54 -6.06
CA VAL A 729 -17.67 1.35 -4.61
C VAL A 729 -17.13 2.59 -3.92
N GLY A 730 -16.08 3.21 -4.47
CA GLY A 730 -15.53 4.48 -4.00
C GLY A 730 -16.58 5.59 -3.94
N PHE A 731 -17.36 5.77 -5.02
CA PHE A 731 -18.47 6.74 -5.06
C PHE A 731 -19.51 6.48 -3.97
N LEU A 732 -19.86 5.22 -3.71
CA LEU A 732 -20.81 4.88 -2.65
C LEU A 732 -20.27 5.26 -1.27
N PHE A 733 -19.06 4.86 -0.92
CA PHE A 733 -18.53 5.03 0.43
C PHE A 733 -17.89 6.40 0.67
N GLN A 734 -17.05 6.88 -0.27
CA GLN A 734 -16.30 8.13 -0.14
C GLN A 734 -17.11 9.37 -0.48
N TYR A 735 -18.12 9.27 -1.35
CA TYR A 735 -18.93 10.42 -1.75
C TYR A 735 -20.33 10.41 -1.12
N LEU A 736 -21.13 9.36 -1.35
CA LEU A 736 -22.50 9.32 -0.86
C LEU A 736 -22.58 9.15 0.66
N ILE A 737 -22.04 8.06 1.20
CA ILE A 737 -22.12 7.75 2.63
C ILE A 737 -21.40 8.81 3.46
N ARG A 738 -20.21 9.25 3.02
CA ARG A 738 -19.45 10.32 3.69
C ARG A 738 -20.24 11.63 3.82
N ARG A 739 -21.05 12.00 2.81
CA ARG A 739 -21.89 13.21 2.84
C ARG A 739 -23.18 13.05 3.60
N TRP A 740 -23.83 11.89 3.50
CA TRP A 740 -25.14 11.65 4.11
C TRP A 740 -25.03 11.28 5.59
N ASN A 741 -24.00 10.52 5.98
CA ASN A 741 -23.79 10.09 7.35
C ASN A 741 -22.29 10.04 7.69
N PHE A 742 -21.71 11.23 7.90
CA PHE A 742 -20.30 11.36 8.27
C PHE A 742 -19.95 10.66 9.59
N ALA A 743 -20.88 10.60 10.55
CA ALA A 743 -20.66 9.90 11.82
C ALA A 743 -20.48 8.38 11.62
N TRP A 744 -21.28 7.76 10.75
CA TRP A 744 -21.08 6.36 10.39
C TRP A 744 -19.77 6.17 9.61
N TRP A 745 -19.49 7.05 8.65
CA TRP A 745 -18.27 6.96 7.83
C TRP A 745 -17.01 7.06 8.69
N SER A 746 -16.91 8.08 9.55
CA SER A 746 -15.78 8.26 10.45
C SER A 746 -15.59 7.08 11.42
N LYS A 747 -16.69 6.51 11.96
CA LYS A 747 -16.60 5.38 12.91
C LYS A 747 -16.30 4.03 12.25
N PHE A 748 -16.86 3.73 11.07
CA PHE A 748 -16.92 2.36 10.54
C PHE A 748 -16.29 2.17 9.16
N ASN A 749 -16.00 3.22 8.37
CA ASN A 749 -15.53 3.06 7.00
C ASN A 749 -14.20 2.28 6.91
N TYR A 750 -13.17 2.70 7.66
CA TYR A 750 -11.88 2.00 7.66
C TYR A 750 -11.96 0.59 8.25
N ILE A 751 -12.85 0.36 9.22
CA ILE A 751 -13.13 -0.98 9.76
C ILE A 751 -13.78 -1.87 8.71
N THR A 752 -14.71 -1.31 7.93
CA THR A 752 -15.37 -2.03 6.82
C THR A 752 -14.33 -2.47 5.80
N SER A 753 -13.40 -1.58 5.41
CA SER A 753 -12.29 -1.96 4.52
C SER A 753 -11.46 -3.09 5.10
N ALA A 754 -10.99 -2.96 6.34
CA ALA A 754 -10.16 -3.96 6.99
C ALA A 754 -10.87 -5.33 7.08
N ALA A 755 -12.17 -5.33 7.39
CA ALA A 755 -12.98 -6.53 7.52
C ALA A 755 -13.24 -7.22 6.17
N LEU A 756 -13.54 -6.45 5.12
CA LEU A 756 -13.71 -6.98 3.76
C LEU A 756 -12.40 -7.58 3.23
N ASP A 757 -11.28 -6.84 3.35
CA ASP A 757 -9.96 -7.31 2.91
C ASP A 757 -9.57 -8.61 3.62
N SER A 758 -9.71 -8.64 4.95
CA SER A 758 -9.32 -9.80 5.76
C SER A 758 -10.26 -10.99 5.57
N GLY A 759 -11.59 -10.75 5.54
CA GLY A 759 -12.58 -11.81 5.37
C GLY A 759 -12.48 -12.48 3.99
N THR A 760 -12.31 -11.69 2.93
CA THR A 760 -12.07 -12.20 1.58
C THR A 760 -10.75 -12.95 1.49
N ALA A 761 -9.65 -12.41 2.03
CA ALA A 761 -8.35 -13.09 2.01
C ALA A 761 -8.38 -14.45 2.75
N ILE A 762 -9.00 -14.51 3.94
CA ILE A 762 -9.16 -15.76 4.70
C ILE A 762 -10.02 -16.77 3.92
N SER A 763 -11.09 -16.30 3.28
CA SER A 763 -11.95 -17.16 2.44
C SER A 763 -11.20 -17.70 1.23
N LEU A 764 -10.42 -16.86 0.55
CA LEU A 764 -9.60 -17.25 -0.58
C LEU A 764 -8.58 -18.33 -0.19
N ILE A 765 -7.85 -18.12 0.92
CA ILE A 765 -6.90 -19.12 1.46
C ILE A 765 -7.63 -20.43 1.83
N PHE A 766 -8.81 -20.33 2.45
CA PHE A 766 -9.61 -21.50 2.82
C PHE A 766 -10.07 -22.29 1.59
N ILE A 767 -10.66 -21.62 0.59
CA ILE A 767 -11.10 -22.22 -0.68
C ILE A 767 -9.91 -22.87 -1.39
N PHE A 768 -8.76 -22.19 -1.40
CA PHE A 768 -7.54 -22.73 -1.98
C PHE A 768 -7.15 -24.07 -1.33
N PHE A 769 -6.95 -24.11 -0.01
CA PHE A 769 -6.49 -25.33 0.67
C PHE A 769 -7.54 -26.44 0.77
N THR A 770 -8.83 -26.12 0.80
CA THR A 770 -9.90 -27.11 1.00
C THR A 770 -10.55 -27.61 -0.29
N LEU A 771 -10.58 -26.78 -1.34
CA LEU A 771 -11.30 -27.09 -2.58
C LEU A 771 -10.37 -27.11 -3.81
N GLN A 772 -9.50 -26.11 -3.99
CA GLN A 772 -8.69 -26.02 -5.22
C GLN A 772 -7.41 -26.85 -5.19
N PHE A 773 -6.75 -26.99 -4.04
CA PHE A 773 -5.50 -27.72 -3.89
C PHE A 773 -5.71 -29.25 -3.82
N PRO A 774 -6.71 -29.78 -3.08
CA PRO A 774 -6.89 -31.23 -2.98
C PRO A 774 -7.27 -31.90 -4.31
N LYS A 775 -6.86 -33.17 -4.47
CA LYS A 775 -7.13 -34.01 -5.66
C LYS A 775 -6.70 -33.38 -7.00
N ASN A 776 -5.56 -32.68 -7.03
CA ASN A 776 -5.03 -32.00 -8.22
C ASN A 776 -6.03 -30.99 -8.83
N GLY A 777 -6.82 -30.32 -7.98
CA GLY A 777 -7.84 -29.36 -8.45
C GLY A 777 -9.03 -29.97 -9.16
N ASN A 778 -9.29 -31.28 -9.01
CA ASN A 778 -10.47 -31.93 -9.60
C ASN A 778 -11.78 -31.64 -8.84
N ILE A 779 -11.71 -31.03 -7.65
CA ILE A 779 -12.90 -30.59 -6.92
C ILE A 779 -13.36 -29.25 -7.52
N GLN A 780 -13.93 -29.31 -8.72
CA GLN A 780 -14.48 -28.16 -9.43
C GLN A 780 -15.97 -28.38 -9.67
N LEU A 781 -16.77 -27.35 -9.39
CA LEU A 781 -18.19 -27.35 -9.73
C LEU A 781 -18.33 -26.96 -11.21
N ARG A 782 -18.65 -27.93 -12.07
CA ARG A 782 -18.89 -27.67 -13.51
C ARG A 782 -20.37 -27.41 -13.75
N TRP A 783 -20.71 -26.17 -14.04
CA TRP A 783 -22.06 -25.74 -14.42
C TRP A 783 -21.99 -24.38 -15.12
N TRP A 784 -23.12 -23.94 -15.67
CA TRP A 784 -23.21 -22.72 -16.48
C TRP A 784 -22.51 -21.50 -15.86
N GLY A 785 -22.70 -21.24 -14.56
CA GLY A 785 -22.10 -20.06 -13.91
C GLY A 785 -20.56 -20.05 -13.90
N ASN A 786 -19.92 -21.22 -13.95
CA ASN A 786 -18.46 -21.33 -13.95
C ASN A 786 -17.85 -21.40 -15.36
N ASP A 787 -18.67 -21.72 -16.37
CA ASP A 787 -18.24 -21.92 -17.75
C ASP A 787 -18.70 -20.81 -18.72
N VAL A 788 -19.74 -20.04 -18.37
CA VAL A 788 -20.38 -19.05 -19.27
C VAL A 788 -19.41 -17.99 -19.79
N TRP A 789 -18.54 -17.47 -18.92
CA TRP A 789 -17.60 -16.40 -19.28
C TRP A 789 -16.51 -16.89 -20.24
N LYS A 790 -16.19 -18.20 -20.24
CA LYS A 790 -15.23 -18.82 -21.16
C LYS A 790 -15.78 -19.01 -22.58
N ASN A 791 -17.09 -19.06 -22.73
CA ASN A 791 -17.76 -19.28 -24.01
C ASN A 791 -18.05 -17.96 -24.75
N THR A 792 -17.07 -17.06 -24.78
CA THR A 792 -17.22 -15.71 -25.36
C THR A 792 -16.05 -15.38 -26.29
N ALA A 793 -16.27 -14.50 -27.26
CA ALA A 793 -15.21 -13.99 -28.13
C ALA A 793 -14.11 -13.24 -27.34
N ASP A 794 -14.48 -12.68 -26.17
CA ASP A 794 -13.55 -12.08 -25.21
C ASP A 794 -12.54 -13.10 -24.66
N TYR A 795 -13.02 -14.27 -24.21
CA TYR A 795 -12.13 -15.33 -23.71
C TYR A 795 -11.26 -15.94 -24.82
N ASN A 796 -11.79 -15.99 -26.04
CA ASN A 796 -11.08 -16.54 -27.20
C ASN A 796 -10.10 -15.55 -27.88
N HIS A 797 -9.83 -14.39 -27.26
CA HIS A 797 -8.89 -13.39 -27.77
C HIS A 797 -9.23 -12.94 -29.20
N ALA A 798 -10.52 -12.79 -29.50
CA ALA A 798 -10.96 -12.50 -30.86
C ALA A 798 -10.47 -11.11 -31.34
N THR A 799 -9.84 -11.10 -32.51
CA THR A 799 -9.32 -9.89 -33.15
C THR A 799 -10.35 -9.30 -34.12
N LEU A 800 -10.27 -7.99 -34.36
CA LEU A 800 -11.17 -7.32 -35.32
C LEU A 800 -10.82 -7.69 -36.77
N ARG A 801 -9.52 -7.81 -37.07
CA ARG A 801 -8.99 -8.23 -38.36
C ARG A 801 -8.13 -9.47 -38.18
N GLN A 802 -8.25 -10.41 -39.11
CA GLN A 802 -7.33 -11.54 -39.17
C GLN A 802 -5.97 -11.08 -39.69
N ALA A 803 -4.90 -11.59 -39.08
CA ALA A 803 -3.54 -11.27 -39.48
C ALA A 803 -3.30 -11.66 -40.95
N MET A 804 -2.37 -10.94 -41.59
CA MET A 804 -1.98 -11.25 -42.97
C MET A 804 -1.23 -12.59 -42.97
N SER A 805 -1.77 -13.57 -43.70
CA SER A 805 -1.16 -14.88 -43.92
C SER A 805 0.13 -14.78 -44.72
#